data_AF-Q381R6-F1
#
_entry.id   AF-Q381R6-F1
#
_cell.length_a   1.000
_cell.length_b   1.000
_cell.length_c   1.000
_cell.angle_alpha   90.00
_cell.angle_beta   90.00
_cell.angle_gamma   90.00
#
_symmetry.space_group_name_H-M   'P 1'
#
loop_
_entity.id
_entity.type
_entity.pdbx_description
1 polymer ?
#
loop_
_entity_poly.entity_id
_entity_poly.type
_entity_poly.pdbx_seq_one_letter_code
_entity_poly.pdbx_strand_id
1 'polypeptide(L)'
;MSFQKSPLLASNPFKEPLRSSGGGGGDLPGTINEHEVTVAQDIKQGDAKMAADLAILTGQPNVKNPVKQLLTQRENATTGSAPSHLNKSGQHTVEIREMHNTGTFIAKKREVGLMRLALANKESEIRHLEEEMDRVDKKLRQQQEQLASTEEKFNNFLKYSNLEQDAAVRRAERESKAKQKRLIDIKKLSAQINHLEQDMRKTEVQLELCMEYKTFMDNLTPPQFFFDVLTNFRVKEINGKILQETEAAYARQARKLRKQYEEAEARRASREAEKNSNNNAIFDDMDDSNKEDEEEEELIPLETQLEGLHRRFEEEANRRQAEEVEVIRNEISALTAEEVREALHNSYPHDKIPMYFTEPEQILDIFINVEEGNLFLIQNSQELEEELERVAMEFLHEREEMDAMVKQRQTQMDSLVSRIKESQDRLAQLEERLVDLESSDAAGLSMVDSAGGRGVAGYAKTVKVAMTQEVLKKSIEQTVGDIFRCINQRPTNPSRHQDGVDGGNSPVHPSGKRKHSAVVANRGPALDKKNAAKGKKKGQTASAVAPGATGPTGTQAESETSANMGPVEMLTIIENKVDEYHRYITDPKNGVEQSLIMSVLKTRDKERRHAARVLHLAKQLAEREERNQRALERSQATVVKYRGKPIMWRSRPPANALRRTEVDPNNPAPRDPEQDDEFFRA
;
A
#
# COMPACT_ATOMS: atom_id res chain seq x y z
N MET A 1 45.40 -12.77 -8.23
CA MET A 1 44.76 -13.97 -8.80
C MET A 1 43.46 -13.53 -9.44
N SER A 2 43.47 -13.40 -10.76
CA SER A 2 42.51 -12.60 -11.53
C SER A 2 41.42 -13.51 -12.11
N PHE A 3 40.17 -13.37 -11.67
CA PHE A 3 39.02 -14.04 -12.29
C PHE A 3 38.33 -13.11 -13.28
N GLN A 4 38.56 -13.38 -14.55
CA GLN A 4 37.90 -12.76 -15.70
C GLN A 4 36.45 -13.27 -15.84
N LYS A 5 35.52 -12.33 -16.01
CA LYS A 5 34.13 -12.56 -16.40
C LYS A 5 34.04 -12.92 -17.89
N SER A 6 33.32 -13.99 -18.22
CA SER A 6 32.85 -14.28 -19.59
C SER A 6 31.38 -14.69 -19.53
N PRO A 7 30.45 -14.04 -20.25
CA PRO A 7 29.06 -14.44 -20.35
C PRO A 7 28.85 -15.34 -21.57
N LEU A 8 28.28 -16.52 -21.37
CA LEU A 8 27.92 -17.46 -22.44
C LEU A 8 26.41 -17.71 -22.45
N LEU A 9 25.83 -17.45 -23.63
CA LEU A 9 24.70 -18.15 -24.24
C LEU A 9 23.28 -17.72 -23.82
N ALA A 10 22.83 -16.60 -24.40
CA ALA A 10 21.46 -16.45 -24.85
C ALA A 10 21.38 -16.92 -26.32
N SER A 11 20.89 -18.13 -26.57
CA SER A 11 20.48 -18.59 -27.90
C SER A 11 19.08 -19.23 -27.80
N ASN A 12 18.11 -18.47 -28.28
CA ASN A 12 16.69 -18.82 -28.31
C ASN A 12 16.37 -19.34 -29.72
N PRO A 13 16.10 -20.64 -29.95
CA PRO A 13 16.09 -21.21 -31.29
C PRO A 13 14.72 -21.14 -32.01
N PHE A 14 13.89 -20.13 -31.74
CA PHE A 14 12.51 -20.06 -32.29
C PHE A 14 12.05 -18.68 -32.79
N LYS A 15 12.96 -17.78 -33.15
CA LYS A 15 12.61 -16.51 -33.81
C LYS A 15 13.67 -16.12 -34.84
N GLU A 16 13.36 -16.27 -36.12
CA GLU A 16 14.02 -15.53 -37.19
C GLU A 16 12.99 -14.97 -38.20
N PRO A 17 13.33 -13.85 -38.87
CA PRO A 17 12.41 -12.76 -39.11
C PRO A 17 12.04 -12.57 -40.59
N LEU A 18 10.85 -12.01 -40.80
CA LEU A 18 10.37 -11.50 -42.08
C LEU A 18 11.33 -10.44 -42.65
N ARG A 19 11.82 -10.66 -43.87
CA ARG A 19 12.33 -9.60 -44.74
C ARG A 19 11.76 -9.71 -46.15
N SER A 20 11.16 -8.59 -46.53
CA SER A 20 10.56 -8.24 -47.81
C SER A 20 11.60 -7.99 -48.91
N SER A 21 11.23 -8.33 -50.15
CA SER A 21 11.54 -7.67 -51.44
C SER A 21 11.50 -8.79 -52.50
N GLY A 22 10.74 -8.76 -53.58
CA GLY A 22 9.98 -7.73 -54.27
C GLY A 22 9.94 -8.15 -55.74
N GLY A 23 8.79 -7.98 -56.41
CA GLY A 23 8.73 -7.78 -57.85
C GLY A 23 8.12 -8.89 -58.74
N GLY A 24 6.93 -8.58 -59.27
CA GLY A 24 6.38 -9.06 -60.55
C GLY A 24 5.53 -10.33 -60.45
N GLY A 25 4.24 -10.38 -60.77
CA GLY A 25 3.36 -9.49 -61.54
C GLY A 25 2.48 -10.39 -62.41
N GLY A 26 1.15 -10.30 -62.30
CA GLY A 26 0.22 -11.02 -63.19
C GLY A 26 -1.11 -11.45 -62.56
N ASP A 27 -2.02 -10.49 -62.43
CA ASP A 27 -3.47 -10.53 -62.70
C ASP A 27 -4.43 -11.61 -62.11
N LEU A 28 -5.30 -11.10 -61.23
CA LEU A 28 -6.79 -11.15 -61.27
C LEU A 28 -7.55 -12.38 -60.68
N PRO A 29 -8.80 -12.19 -60.17
CA PRO A 29 -9.02 -12.21 -58.72
C PRO A 29 -10.16 -13.15 -58.25
N GLY A 30 -10.21 -13.34 -56.92
CA GLY A 30 -11.45 -13.66 -56.20
C GLY A 30 -11.62 -15.13 -55.83
N THR A 31 -11.48 -15.45 -54.54
CA THR A 31 -12.54 -16.02 -53.68
C THR A 31 -11.94 -16.35 -52.31
N ILE A 32 -12.63 -15.84 -51.29
CA ILE A 32 -12.40 -16.03 -49.86
C ILE A 32 -12.86 -17.45 -49.49
N ASN A 33 -12.02 -18.25 -48.83
CA ASN A 33 -12.37 -19.14 -47.69
C ASN A 33 -11.25 -20.15 -47.36
N GLU A 34 -10.68 -19.95 -46.18
CA GLU A 34 -10.49 -20.94 -45.10
C GLU A 34 -10.29 -22.42 -45.48
N HIS A 35 -9.07 -22.94 -45.25
CA HIS A 35 -8.89 -24.36 -44.93
C HIS A 35 -7.67 -24.57 -44.01
N GLU A 36 -7.90 -24.58 -42.69
CA GLU A 36 -7.12 -25.40 -41.77
C GLU A 36 -7.37 -26.87 -42.12
N VAL A 37 -6.62 -27.39 -43.08
CA VAL A 37 -6.59 -28.83 -43.36
C VAL A 37 -5.88 -29.50 -42.19
N THR A 38 -6.65 -30.19 -41.36
CA THR A 38 -6.14 -30.91 -40.20
C THR A 38 -5.15 -31.98 -40.68
N VAL A 39 -4.02 -32.17 -40.01
CA VAL A 39 -3.00 -33.20 -40.35
C VAL A 39 -3.60 -34.59 -40.63
N ALA A 40 -4.74 -34.92 -40.01
CA ALA A 40 -5.49 -36.15 -40.26
C ALA A 40 -6.06 -36.27 -41.69
N GLN A 41 -6.35 -35.15 -42.34
CA GLN A 41 -6.90 -35.05 -43.69
C GLN A 41 -5.79 -35.14 -44.74
N ASP A 42 -4.60 -34.62 -44.45
CA ASP A 42 -3.38 -34.85 -45.25
C ASP A 42 -2.93 -36.31 -45.20
N ILE A 43 -3.00 -36.97 -44.03
CA ILE A 43 -2.70 -38.41 -43.91
C ILE A 43 -3.70 -39.22 -44.75
N LYS A 44 -5.00 -38.91 -44.67
CA LYS A 44 -6.02 -39.58 -45.50
C LYS A 44 -5.81 -39.35 -47.00
N GLN A 45 -5.40 -38.15 -47.42
CA GLN A 45 -5.07 -37.87 -48.82
C GLN A 45 -3.80 -38.61 -49.26
N GLY A 46 -2.79 -38.69 -48.41
CA GLY A 46 -1.56 -39.45 -48.65
C GLY A 46 -1.82 -40.95 -48.82
N ASP A 47 -2.61 -41.54 -47.92
CA ASP A 47 -3.00 -42.96 -47.98
C ASP A 47 -3.87 -43.26 -49.21
N ALA A 48 -4.80 -42.37 -49.57
CA ALA A 48 -5.61 -42.51 -50.77
C ALA A 48 -4.77 -42.45 -52.05
N LYS A 49 -3.72 -41.61 -52.07
CA LYS A 49 -2.80 -41.49 -53.20
C LYS A 49 -1.88 -42.70 -53.32
N MET A 50 -1.34 -43.21 -52.20
CA MET A 50 -0.59 -44.47 -52.18
C MET A 50 -1.45 -45.67 -52.59
N ALA A 51 -2.72 -45.72 -52.19
CA ALA A 51 -3.64 -46.78 -52.60
C ALA A 51 -3.98 -46.71 -54.10
N ALA A 52 -4.08 -45.50 -54.68
CA ALA A 52 -4.28 -45.31 -56.12
C ALA A 52 -3.04 -45.75 -56.92
N ASP A 53 -1.83 -45.39 -56.47
CA ASP A 53 -0.58 -45.80 -57.12
C ASP A 53 -0.37 -47.33 -57.04
N LEU A 54 -0.76 -47.97 -55.93
CA LEU A 54 -0.71 -49.43 -55.78
C LEU A 54 -1.72 -50.16 -56.71
N ALA A 55 -2.89 -49.55 -56.95
CA ALA A 55 -3.90 -50.09 -57.86
C ALA A 55 -3.44 -50.02 -59.33
N ILE A 56 -2.67 -48.99 -59.69
CA ILE A 56 -2.08 -48.84 -61.03
C ILE A 56 -0.99 -49.91 -61.28
N LEU A 57 -0.19 -50.24 -60.25
CA LEU A 57 0.88 -51.23 -60.35
C LEU A 57 0.40 -52.69 -60.39
N THR A 58 -0.81 -52.99 -59.88
CA THR A 58 -1.31 -54.37 -59.73
C THR A 58 -2.32 -54.81 -60.78
N GLY A 59 -2.74 -53.92 -61.70
CA GLY A 59 -3.52 -54.28 -62.89
C GLY A 59 -4.89 -54.94 -62.63
N GLN A 60 -5.43 -54.86 -61.41
CA GLN A 60 -6.70 -55.50 -61.04
C GLN A 60 -7.78 -54.44 -60.78
N PRO A 61 -8.92 -54.47 -61.48
CA PRO A 61 -10.02 -53.54 -61.22
C PRO A 61 -10.71 -53.88 -59.90
N ASN A 62 -10.75 -52.86 -59.04
CA ASN A 62 -11.48 -52.70 -57.78
C ASN A 62 -12.80 -53.51 -57.69
N VAL A 63 -12.79 -54.62 -56.94
CA VAL A 63 -14.02 -55.33 -56.54
C VAL A 63 -14.23 -55.13 -55.04
N LYS A 64 -15.31 -54.41 -54.74
CA LYS A 64 -15.80 -54.07 -53.40
C LYS A 64 -16.30 -55.32 -52.69
N ASN A 65 -15.73 -55.61 -51.51
CA ASN A 65 -16.27 -56.50 -50.45
C ASN A 65 -16.45 -58.00 -50.80
N PRO A 66 -16.55 -58.90 -49.80
CA PRO A 66 -16.01 -58.87 -48.45
C PRO A 66 -15.35 -60.20 -48.04
N VAL A 67 -14.65 -60.15 -46.89
CA VAL A 67 -14.56 -61.24 -45.92
C VAL A 67 -15.91 -61.98 -45.85
N LYS A 68 -16.03 -63.12 -46.56
CA LYS A 68 -17.09 -64.17 -46.47
C LYS A 68 -17.11 -65.04 -47.74
N GLN A 69 -16.04 -65.78 -48.00
CA GLN A 69 -16.04 -67.02 -48.80
C GLN A 69 -14.66 -67.64 -48.60
N LEU A 70 -14.60 -68.95 -48.32
CA LEU A 70 -13.40 -69.74 -47.99
C LEU A 70 -13.02 -69.83 -46.49
N LEU A 71 -14.03 -70.02 -45.63
CA LEU A 71 -13.87 -70.81 -44.41
C LEU A 71 -15.18 -71.56 -44.12
N THR A 72 -15.50 -72.58 -44.93
CA THR A 72 -16.48 -73.63 -44.58
C THR A 72 -16.32 -74.81 -45.55
N GLN A 73 -16.25 -76.02 -44.99
CA GLN A 73 -15.98 -77.35 -45.58
C GLN A 73 -14.49 -77.71 -45.65
N ARG A 74 -13.99 -78.80 -45.07
CA ARG A 74 -14.57 -79.85 -44.22
C ARG A 74 -13.40 -80.75 -43.78
N GLU A 75 -13.30 -81.03 -42.49
CA GLU A 75 -12.53 -82.14 -41.94
C GLU A 75 -13.07 -83.48 -42.51
N ASN A 76 -12.22 -84.38 -43.00
CA ASN A 76 -12.31 -85.85 -42.83
C ASN A 76 -11.31 -86.66 -43.70
N ALA A 77 -10.62 -87.60 -43.04
CA ALA A 77 -10.13 -88.92 -43.50
C ALA A 77 -9.00 -88.98 -44.58
N THR A 78 -7.81 -89.56 -44.35
CA THR A 78 -7.40 -90.95 -44.01
C THR A 78 -7.44 -91.94 -45.21
N THR A 79 -6.25 -92.36 -45.70
CA THR A 79 -5.85 -93.64 -46.36
C THR A 79 -6.50 -94.16 -47.68
N GLY A 80 -5.65 -94.70 -48.60
CA GLY A 80 -5.99 -95.64 -49.69
C GLY A 80 -5.24 -95.33 -51.01
N SER A 81 -4.21 -96.08 -51.46
CA SER A 81 -4.17 -97.40 -52.13
C SER A 81 -4.89 -97.46 -53.51
N ALA A 82 -4.08 -97.68 -54.59
CA ALA A 82 -4.21 -98.49 -55.84
C ALA A 82 -5.62 -98.86 -56.42
N PRO A 83 -5.84 -99.22 -57.73
CA PRO A 83 -5.00 -100.15 -58.54
C PRO A 83 -5.07 -100.11 -60.11
N SER A 84 -4.21 -100.98 -60.69
CA SER A 84 -4.17 -101.74 -61.97
C SER A 84 -5.20 -101.57 -63.13
N HIS A 85 -4.72 -101.61 -64.40
CA HIS A 85 -4.72 -102.78 -65.33
C HIS A 85 -4.57 -102.39 -66.82
N LEU A 86 -3.66 -103.07 -67.54
CA LEU A 86 -3.82 -103.84 -68.81
C LEU A 86 -2.40 -104.24 -69.29
N ASN A 87 -1.88 -105.45 -69.07
CA ASN A 87 -1.98 -106.68 -69.90
C ASN A 87 -1.80 -106.41 -71.42
N LYS A 88 -0.95 -107.09 -72.22
CA LYS A 88 -0.36 -108.45 -72.21
C LYS A 88 0.83 -108.46 -73.20
N SER A 89 1.97 -109.05 -72.83
CA SER A 89 2.48 -110.36 -73.32
C SER A 89 3.02 -110.38 -74.76
N GLY A 90 4.26 -110.86 -74.92
CA GLY A 90 4.88 -111.16 -76.21
C GLY A 90 6.34 -111.59 -76.07
N GLN A 91 6.58 -112.71 -75.36
CA GLN A 91 7.85 -113.43 -75.40
C GLN A 91 8.12 -113.92 -76.83
N HIS A 92 9.31 -113.64 -77.39
CA HIS A 92 9.89 -114.55 -78.38
C HIS A 92 11.41 -114.59 -78.27
N THR A 93 11.88 -115.42 -77.34
CA THR A 93 13.11 -116.19 -77.47
C THR A 93 12.90 -117.26 -78.55
N VAL A 94 13.61 -117.20 -79.68
CA VAL A 94 13.78 -118.33 -80.60
C VAL A 94 15.20 -118.31 -81.15
N GLU A 95 16.06 -119.11 -80.53
CA GLU A 95 17.09 -119.86 -81.24
C GLU A 95 16.39 -120.69 -82.33
N ILE A 96 16.87 -120.68 -83.57
CA ILE A 96 17.03 -121.85 -84.45
C ILE A 96 17.49 -121.34 -85.83
N ARG A 97 18.73 -121.71 -86.12
CA ARG A 97 19.45 -121.70 -87.39
C ARG A 97 18.59 -122.29 -88.50
N GLU A 98 18.37 -121.56 -89.60
CA GLU A 98 18.20 -122.14 -90.96
C GLU A 98 18.21 -121.03 -92.05
N MET A 99 19.30 -121.04 -92.82
CA MET A 99 19.59 -120.50 -94.17
C MET A 99 18.61 -119.47 -94.78
N HIS A 100 18.94 -118.19 -94.66
CA HIS A 100 18.22 -117.08 -95.30
C HIS A 100 18.65 -116.87 -96.76
N ASN A 101 17.68 -116.91 -97.68
CA ASN A 101 17.80 -116.46 -99.07
C ASN A 101 18.18 -114.97 -99.10
N THR A 102 19.11 -114.56 -99.96
CA THR A 102 19.78 -113.23 -99.97
C THR A 102 18.82 -112.04 -99.87
N GLY A 103 17.60 -112.15 -100.42
CA GLY A 103 16.55 -111.12 -100.31
C GLY A 103 16.03 -110.86 -98.89
N THR A 104 15.90 -111.90 -98.06
CA THR A 104 15.38 -111.78 -96.68
C THR A 104 16.38 -111.08 -95.74
N PHE A 105 17.68 -111.28 -95.97
CA PHE A 105 18.73 -110.58 -95.25
C PHE A 105 18.74 -109.09 -95.59
N ILE A 106 18.54 -108.73 -96.86
CA ILE A 106 18.44 -107.34 -97.30
C ILE A 106 17.22 -106.65 -96.67
N ALA A 107 16.07 -107.33 -96.59
CA ALA A 107 14.86 -106.78 -95.96
C ALA A 107 15.06 -106.52 -94.46
N LYS A 108 15.56 -107.51 -93.70
CA LYS A 108 15.88 -107.32 -92.27
C LYS A 108 16.93 -106.23 -92.05
N LYS A 109 17.93 -106.12 -92.94
CA LYS A 109 18.94 -105.05 -92.85
C LYS A 109 18.35 -103.66 -93.12
N ARG A 110 17.37 -103.54 -94.02
CA ARG A 110 16.60 -102.29 -94.23
C ARG A 110 15.73 -101.95 -93.03
N GLU A 111 15.04 -102.92 -92.45
CA GLU A 111 14.22 -102.74 -91.25
C GLU A 111 15.06 -102.28 -90.07
N VAL A 112 16.21 -102.93 -89.83
CA VAL A 112 17.19 -102.48 -88.82
C VAL A 112 17.69 -101.06 -89.13
N GLY A 113 17.92 -100.73 -90.40
CA GLY A 113 18.31 -99.38 -90.83
C GLY A 113 17.23 -98.32 -90.53
N LEU A 114 15.96 -98.62 -90.82
CA LEU A 114 14.84 -97.73 -90.52
C LEU A 114 14.60 -97.59 -89.02
N MET A 115 14.70 -98.68 -88.25
CA MET A 115 14.58 -98.63 -86.80
C MET A 115 15.72 -97.81 -86.18
N ARG A 116 16.96 -97.95 -86.68
CA ARG A 116 18.09 -97.10 -86.27
C ARG A 116 17.89 -95.64 -86.62
N LEU A 117 17.35 -95.33 -87.80
CA LEU A 117 17.02 -93.96 -88.18
C LEU A 117 15.89 -93.38 -87.32
N ALA A 118 14.85 -94.17 -87.03
CA ALA A 118 13.74 -93.76 -86.16
C ALA A 118 14.18 -93.57 -84.71
N LEU A 119 15.07 -94.44 -84.20
CA LEU A 119 15.69 -94.27 -82.88
C LEU A 119 16.59 -93.04 -82.86
N ALA A 120 17.44 -92.84 -83.88
CA ALA A 120 18.28 -91.64 -83.98
C ALA A 120 17.44 -90.35 -84.02
N ASN A 121 16.31 -90.34 -84.75
CA ASN A 121 15.37 -89.21 -84.77
C ASN A 121 14.69 -88.99 -83.41
N LYS A 122 14.28 -90.05 -82.69
CA LYS A 122 13.71 -89.92 -81.33
C LYS A 122 14.76 -89.48 -80.32
N GLU A 123 15.99 -89.98 -80.43
CA GLU A 123 17.13 -89.58 -79.59
C GLU A 123 17.57 -88.14 -79.89
N SER A 124 17.43 -87.64 -81.12
CA SER A 124 17.65 -86.22 -81.43
C SER A 124 16.52 -85.33 -80.94
N GLU A 125 15.26 -85.79 -81.04
CA GLU A 125 14.09 -85.06 -80.53
C GLU A 125 14.10 -84.98 -78.99
N ILE A 126 14.43 -86.09 -78.31
CA ILE A 126 14.61 -86.11 -76.85
C ILE A 126 15.72 -85.15 -76.45
N ARG A 127 16.88 -85.16 -77.12
CA ARG A 127 17.95 -84.20 -76.85
C ARG A 127 17.50 -82.75 -77.05
N HIS A 128 16.73 -82.45 -78.10
CA HIS A 128 16.19 -81.11 -78.33
C HIS A 128 15.24 -80.68 -77.20
N LEU A 129 14.31 -81.56 -76.80
CA LEU A 129 13.38 -81.30 -75.70
C LEU A 129 14.08 -81.19 -74.35
N GLU A 130 15.11 -82.00 -74.10
CA GLU A 130 15.97 -81.91 -72.91
C GLU A 130 16.70 -80.56 -72.88
N GLU A 131 17.24 -80.10 -74.01
CA GLU A 131 17.85 -78.77 -74.10
C GLU A 131 16.84 -77.63 -73.88
N GLU A 132 15.61 -77.75 -74.41
CA GLU A 132 14.55 -76.78 -74.14
C GLU A 132 14.10 -76.79 -72.68
N MET A 133 13.94 -77.97 -72.08
CA MET A 133 13.66 -78.13 -70.65
C MET A 133 14.77 -77.50 -69.81
N ASP A 134 16.04 -77.75 -70.13
CA ASP A 134 17.18 -77.14 -69.46
C ASP A 134 17.18 -75.61 -69.58
N ARG A 135 16.80 -75.07 -70.75
CA ARG A 135 16.67 -73.62 -70.95
C ARG A 135 15.53 -73.04 -70.10
N VAL A 136 14.38 -73.71 -70.03
CA VAL A 136 13.25 -73.30 -69.20
C VAL A 136 13.60 -73.40 -67.71
N ASP A 137 14.21 -74.49 -67.27
CA ASP A 137 14.65 -74.69 -65.89
C ASP A 137 15.70 -73.66 -65.46
N LYS A 138 16.65 -73.31 -66.35
CA LYS A 138 17.61 -72.23 -66.08
C LYS A 138 16.90 -70.88 -65.92
N LYS A 139 15.93 -70.56 -66.77
CA LYS A 139 15.13 -69.32 -66.63
C LYS A 139 14.29 -69.32 -65.36
N LEU A 140 13.66 -70.46 -65.02
CA LEU A 140 12.88 -70.61 -63.81
C LEU A 140 13.75 -70.44 -62.56
N ARG A 141 14.94 -71.05 -62.54
CA ARG A 141 15.92 -70.88 -61.46
C ARG A 141 16.37 -69.43 -61.32
N GLN A 142 16.66 -68.74 -62.43
CA GLN A 142 17.00 -67.31 -62.39
C GLN A 142 15.87 -66.45 -61.83
N GLN A 143 14.62 -66.71 -62.22
CA GLN A 143 13.45 -66.00 -61.67
C GLN A 143 13.25 -66.33 -60.19
N GLN A 144 13.40 -67.59 -59.77
CA GLN A 144 13.32 -68.00 -58.36
C GLN A 144 14.43 -67.35 -57.52
N GLU A 145 15.65 -67.26 -58.02
CA GLU A 145 16.77 -66.61 -57.33
C GLU A 145 16.57 -65.09 -57.23
N GLN A 146 16.05 -64.45 -58.29
CA GLN A 146 15.65 -63.04 -58.23
C GLN A 146 14.55 -62.82 -57.20
N LEU A 147 13.52 -63.66 -57.18
CA LEU A 147 12.44 -63.59 -56.19
C LEU A 147 12.98 -63.77 -54.77
N ALA A 148 13.82 -64.79 -54.53
CA ALA A 148 14.45 -65.03 -53.23
C ALA A 148 15.34 -63.85 -52.79
N SER A 149 16.13 -63.28 -53.70
CA SER A 149 16.93 -62.08 -53.42
C SER A 149 16.06 -60.87 -53.09
N THR A 150 14.93 -60.68 -53.79
CA THR A 150 14.00 -59.59 -53.48
C THR A 150 13.27 -59.81 -52.16
N GLU A 151 12.92 -61.06 -51.82
CA GLU A 151 12.32 -61.43 -50.55
C GLU A 151 13.29 -61.15 -49.39
N GLU A 152 14.57 -61.51 -49.53
CA GLU A 152 15.58 -61.22 -48.52
C GLU A 152 15.78 -59.71 -48.33
N LYS A 153 15.90 -58.94 -49.42
CA LYS A 153 16.00 -57.48 -49.36
C LYS A 153 14.78 -56.86 -48.70
N PHE A 154 13.59 -57.36 -49.01
CA PHE A 154 12.35 -56.89 -48.40
C PHE A 154 12.28 -57.22 -46.91
N ASN A 155 12.64 -58.45 -46.52
CA ASN A 155 12.69 -58.85 -45.12
C ASN A 155 13.73 -58.04 -44.33
N ASN A 156 14.89 -57.75 -44.92
CA ASN A 156 15.91 -56.89 -44.32
C ASN A 156 15.44 -55.44 -44.22
N PHE A 157 14.73 -54.93 -45.24
CA PHE A 157 14.10 -53.61 -45.20
C PHE A 157 13.04 -53.53 -44.10
N LEU A 158 12.16 -54.52 -43.96
CA LEU A 158 11.17 -54.57 -42.89
C LEU A 158 11.83 -54.62 -41.51
N LYS A 159 12.89 -55.42 -41.33
CA LYS A 159 13.64 -55.47 -40.06
C LYS A 159 14.28 -54.11 -39.73
N TYR A 160 14.95 -53.49 -40.68
CA TYR A 160 15.60 -52.18 -40.48
C TYR A 160 14.57 -51.06 -40.27
N SER A 161 13.47 -51.06 -41.02
CA SER A 161 12.37 -50.10 -40.87
C SER A 161 11.71 -50.23 -39.51
N ASN A 162 11.37 -51.44 -39.07
CA ASN A 162 10.80 -51.67 -37.74
C ASN A 162 11.78 -51.24 -36.63
N LEU A 163 13.08 -51.53 -36.79
CA LEU A 163 14.10 -51.11 -35.84
C LEU A 163 14.25 -49.58 -35.77
N GLU A 164 14.21 -48.89 -36.91
CA GLU A 164 14.28 -47.42 -36.93
C GLU A 164 12.99 -46.78 -36.39
N GLN A 165 11.82 -47.36 -36.68
CA GLN A 165 10.54 -46.94 -36.08
C GLN A 165 10.58 -47.09 -34.56
N ASP A 166 11.04 -48.23 -34.04
CA ASP A 166 11.24 -48.45 -32.61
C ASP A 166 12.25 -47.46 -32.01
N ALA A 167 13.35 -47.18 -32.72
CA ALA A 167 14.34 -46.22 -32.28
C ALA A 167 13.76 -44.79 -32.23
N ALA A 168 12.96 -44.40 -33.23
CA ALA A 168 12.27 -43.12 -33.29
C ALA A 168 11.24 -42.98 -32.16
N VAL A 169 10.43 -44.00 -31.89
CA VAL A 169 9.48 -44.04 -30.77
C VAL A 169 10.21 -43.89 -29.44
N ARG A 170 11.31 -44.62 -29.22
CA ARG A 170 12.12 -44.50 -28.00
C ARG A 170 12.76 -43.12 -27.85
N ARG A 171 13.20 -42.48 -28.94
CA ARG A 171 13.72 -41.10 -28.92
C ARG A 171 12.61 -40.12 -28.51
N ALA A 172 11.44 -40.20 -29.15
CA ALA A 172 10.29 -39.36 -28.83
C ALA A 172 9.81 -39.54 -27.38
N GLU A 173 9.76 -40.77 -26.88
CA GLU A 173 9.43 -41.03 -25.48
C GLU A 173 10.45 -40.44 -24.51
N ARG A 174 11.75 -40.56 -24.81
CA ARG A 174 12.82 -39.98 -23.97
C ARG A 174 12.70 -38.47 -23.91
N GLU A 175 12.46 -37.81 -25.04
CA GLU A 175 12.24 -36.36 -25.10
C GLU A 175 10.95 -35.94 -24.37
N SER A 176 9.87 -36.70 -24.52
CA SER A 176 8.61 -36.47 -23.79
C SER A 176 8.80 -36.62 -22.28
N LYS A 177 9.48 -37.67 -21.83
CA LYS A 177 9.84 -37.88 -20.41
C LYS A 177 10.74 -36.75 -19.89
N ALA A 178 11.70 -36.28 -20.68
CA ALA A 178 12.57 -35.16 -20.31
C ALA A 178 11.81 -33.82 -20.20
N LYS A 179 10.90 -33.53 -21.13
CA LYS A 179 9.99 -32.37 -21.07
C LYS A 179 9.08 -32.45 -19.84
N GLN A 180 8.51 -33.62 -19.55
CA GLN A 180 7.65 -33.82 -18.39
C GLN A 180 8.40 -33.59 -17.08
N LYS A 181 9.65 -34.06 -16.96
CA LYS A 181 10.51 -33.77 -15.79
C LYS A 181 10.73 -32.27 -15.62
N ARG A 182 11.11 -31.55 -16.68
CA ARG A 182 11.29 -30.09 -16.64
C ARG A 182 10.01 -29.35 -16.26
N LEU A 183 8.85 -29.79 -16.75
CA LEU A 183 7.55 -29.20 -16.38
C LEU A 183 7.24 -29.38 -14.90
N ILE A 184 7.59 -30.53 -14.31
CA ILE A 184 7.44 -30.77 -12.87
C ILE A 184 8.37 -29.85 -12.08
N ASP A 185 9.63 -29.70 -12.49
CA ASP A 185 10.60 -28.81 -11.84
C ASP A 185 10.16 -27.35 -11.91
N ILE A 186 9.68 -26.88 -13.07
CA ILE A 186 9.11 -25.53 -13.24
C ILE A 186 7.92 -25.33 -12.31
N LYS A 187 7.00 -26.30 -12.21
CA LYS A 187 5.87 -26.22 -11.27
C LYS A 187 6.34 -26.14 -9.82
N LYS A 188 7.36 -26.91 -9.44
CA LYS A 188 7.95 -26.88 -8.10
C LYS A 188 8.60 -25.53 -7.79
N LEU A 189 9.42 -25.00 -8.69
CA LEU A 189 10.05 -23.67 -8.55
C LEU A 189 8.99 -22.56 -8.53
N SER A 190 7.97 -22.65 -9.39
CA SER A 190 6.87 -21.67 -9.39
C SER A 190 6.10 -21.69 -8.07
N ALA A 191 5.88 -22.86 -7.47
CA ALA A 191 5.27 -22.96 -6.15
C ALA A 191 6.16 -22.36 -5.05
N GLN A 192 7.48 -22.57 -5.12
CA GLN A 192 8.45 -21.97 -4.19
C GLN A 192 8.51 -20.44 -4.32
N ILE A 193 8.52 -19.91 -5.54
CA ILE A 193 8.48 -18.46 -5.79
C ILE A 193 7.21 -17.86 -5.20
N ASN A 194 6.03 -18.44 -5.50
CA ASN A 194 4.77 -17.95 -4.94
C ASN A 194 4.75 -18.00 -3.40
N HIS A 195 5.35 -19.02 -2.78
CA HIS A 195 5.47 -19.12 -1.33
C HIS A 195 6.35 -18.00 -0.76
N LEU A 196 7.53 -17.77 -1.36
CA LEU A 196 8.44 -16.69 -0.97
C LEU A 196 7.81 -15.31 -1.20
N GLU A 197 7.10 -15.09 -2.30
CA GLU A 197 6.39 -13.84 -2.56
C GLU A 197 5.29 -13.57 -1.54
N GLN A 198 4.53 -14.60 -1.13
CA GLN A 198 3.53 -14.46 -0.06
C GLN A 198 4.18 -14.13 1.28
N ASP A 199 5.31 -14.74 1.60
CA ASP A 199 6.02 -14.46 2.85
C ASP A 199 6.69 -13.09 2.82
N MET A 200 7.27 -12.67 1.69
CA MET A 200 7.75 -11.30 1.47
C MET A 200 6.64 -10.28 1.70
N ARG A 201 5.46 -10.47 1.10
CA ARG A 201 4.32 -9.57 1.32
C ARG A 201 3.87 -9.50 2.77
N LYS A 202 3.88 -10.62 3.50
CA LYS A 202 3.57 -10.63 4.94
C LYS A 202 4.60 -9.84 5.73
N THR A 203 5.89 -10.05 5.44
CA THR A 203 6.98 -9.33 6.11
C THR A 203 7.03 -7.86 5.75
N GLU A 204 6.66 -7.49 4.52
CA GLU A 204 6.55 -6.09 4.06
C GLU A 204 5.46 -5.37 4.84
N VAL A 205 4.26 -5.95 4.96
CA VAL A 205 3.17 -5.36 5.77
C VAL A 205 3.57 -5.25 7.24
N GLN A 206 4.27 -6.26 7.79
CA GLN A 206 4.79 -6.18 9.15
C GLN A 206 5.87 -5.10 9.30
N LEU A 207 6.73 -4.94 8.30
CA LEU A 207 7.76 -3.91 8.28
C LEU A 207 7.13 -2.51 8.20
N GLU A 208 6.15 -2.30 7.31
CA GLU A 208 5.39 -1.05 7.20
C GLU A 208 4.75 -0.70 8.56
N LEU A 209 4.09 -1.66 9.20
CA LEU A 209 3.51 -1.47 10.53
C LEU A 209 4.58 -1.13 11.59
N CYS A 210 5.72 -1.81 11.59
CA CYS A 210 6.84 -1.51 12.47
C CYS A 210 7.45 -0.13 12.19
N MET A 211 7.48 0.31 10.93
CA MET A 211 7.93 1.65 10.54
C MET A 211 6.95 2.72 11.01
N GLU A 212 5.64 2.49 10.87
CA GLU A 212 4.61 3.36 11.43
C GLU A 212 4.77 3.48 12.96
N TYR A 213 4.93 2.35 13.67
CA TYR A 213 5.20 2.37 15.11
C TYR A 213 6.50 3.08 15.46
N LYS A 214 7.58 2.89 14.68
CA LYS A 214 8.83 3.61 14.88
C LYS A 214 8.63 5.12 14.70
N THR A 215 7.98 5.57 13.63
CA THR A 215 7.72 6.99 13.40
C THR A 215 6.85 7.60 14.49
N PHE A 216 5.87 6.85 14.99
CA PHE A 216 5.07 7.24 16.14
C PHE A 216 5.94 7.40 17.40
N MET A 217 6.79 6.41 17.71
CA MET A 217 7.73 6.48 18.83
C MET A 217 8.75 7.62 18.70
N ASP A 218 9.26 7.87 17.50
CA ASP A 218 10.21 8.96 17.21
C ASP A 218 9.56 10.36 17.38
N ASN A 219 8.25 10.45 17.22
CA ASN A 219 7.48 11.67 17.46
C ASN A 219 7.10 11.86 18.94
N LEU A 220 6.89 10.77 19.69
CA LEU A 220 6.69 10.84 21.15
C LEU A 220 7.99 11.09 21.90
N THR A 221 9.13 10.67 21.34
CA THR A 221 10.44 10.83 21.96
C THR A 221 10.84 12.31 22.01
N PRO A 222 11.21 12.86 23.18
CA PRO A 222 11.66 14.24 23.29
C PRO A 222 12.82 14.52 22.33
N PRO A 223 12.78 15.63 21.55
CA PRO A 223 13.83 15.92 20.56
C PRO A 223 15.25 15.90 21.16
N GLN A 224 15.40 16.39 22.40
CA GLN A 224 16.67 16.43 23.14
C GLN A 224 17.37 15.06 23.22
N PHE A 225 16.60 13.97 23.32
CA PHE A 225 17.17 12.63 23.33
C PHE A 225 17.98 12.34 22.06
N PHE A 226 17.49 12.74 20.89
CA PHE A 226 18.21 12.54 19.63
C PHE A 226 19.48 13.39 19.54
N PHE A 227 19.45 14.63 20.07
CA PHE A 227 20.65 15.48 20.15
C PHE A 227 21.71 14.84 21.04
N ASP A 228 21.32 14.33 22.22
CA ASP A 228 22.24 13.67 23.15
C ASP A 228 22.82 12.39 22.56
N VAL A 229 22.00 11.57 21.91
CA VAL A 229 22.45 10.32 21.27
C VAL A 229 23.44 10.62 20.13
N LEU A 230 23.14 11.57 19.25
CA LEU A 230 24.04 11.96 18.16
C LEU A 230 25.36 12.53 18.71
N THR A 231 25.29 13.36 19.76
CA THR A 231 26.47 13.92 20.43
C THR A 231 27.34 12.80 20.97
N ASN A 232 26.76 11.83 21.69
CA ASN A 232 27.48 10.69 22.22
C ASN A 232 28.19 9.87 21.13
N PHE A 233 27.57 9.66 19.98
CA PHE A 233 28.21 8.96 18.86
C PHE A 233 29.39 9.73 18.29
N ARG A 234 29.20 11.01 17.94
CA ARG A 234 30.27 11.84 17.39
C ARG A 234 31.44 12.00 18.36
N VAL A 235 31.15 12.21 19.64
CA VAL A 235 32.17 12.29 20.70
C VAL A 235 32.96 10.98 20.81
N LYS A 236 32.31 9.82 20.76
CA LYS A 236 33.02 8.52 20.77
C LYS A 236 33.95 8.36 19.56
N GLU A 237 33.50 8.76 18.37
CA GLU A 237 34.31 8.68 17.15
C GLU A 237 35.52 9.59 17.19
N ILE A 238 35.34 10.86 17.60
CA ILE A 238 36.44 11.82 17.70
C ILE A 238 37.40 11.44 18.83
N ASN A 239 36.89 11.05 20.00
CA ASN A 239 37.74 10.59 21.11
C ASN A 239 38.57 9.36 20.71
N GLY A 240 38.00 8.44 19.93
CA GLY A 240 38.74 7.30 19.37
C GLY A 240 39.88 7.71 18.44
N LYS A 241 39.67 8.72 17.59
CA LYS A 241 40.71 9.27 16.70
C LYS A 241 41.82 9.98 17.49
N ILE A 242 41.44 10.86 18.42
CA ILE A 242 42.38 11.56 19.30
C ILE A 242 43.22 10.56 20.09
N LEU A 243 42.61 9.49 20.62
CA LEU A 243 43.33 8.46 21.35
C LEU A 243 44.37 7.74 20.46
N GLN A 244 44.02 7.39 19.23
CA GLN A 244 44.96 6.76 18.30
C GLN A 244 46.11 7.70 17.90
N GLU A 245 45.82 8.97 17.65
CA GLU A 245 46.82 9.97 17.30
C GLU A 245 47.78 10.26 18.46
N THR A 246 47.24 10.40 19.68
CA THR A 246 48.01 10.64 20.90
C THR A 246 48.87 9.44 21.26
N GLU A 247 48.35 8.21 21.16
CA GLU A 247 49.13 6.97 21.33
C GLU A 247 50.28 6.88 20.31
N ALA A 248 50.00 7.17 19.03
CA ALA A 248 51.01 7.16 17.97
C ALA A 248 52.08 8.26 18.19
N ALA A 249 51.70 9.44 18.63
CA ALA A 249 52.61 10.55 18.91
C ALA A 249 53.48 10.26 20.15
N TYR A 250 52.87 9.77 21.23
CA TYR A 250 53.56 9.29 22.43
C TYR A 250 54.57 8.20 22.07
N ALA A 251 54.17 7.18 21.31
CA ALA A 251 55.07 6.09 20.90
C ALA A 251 56.28 6.60 20.08
N ARG A 252 56.09 7.59 19.20
CA ARG A 252 57.19 8.22 18.45
C ARG A 252 58.14 8.97 19.36
N GLN A 253 57.62 9.78 20.28
CA GLN A 253 58.44 10.56 21.21
C GLN A 253 59.14 9.67 22.23
N ALA A 254 58.45 8.66 22.78
CA ALA A 254 59.03 7.67 23.68
C ALA A 254 60.18 6.89 23.01
N ARG A 255 60.06 6.51 21.73
CA ARG A 255 61.16 5.88 20.98
C ARG A 255 62.37 6.80 20.80
N LYS A 256 62.13 8.08 20.48
CA LYS A 256 63.22 9.07 20.38
C LYS A 256 63.92 9.26 21.72
N LEU A 257 63.15 9.34 22.80
CA LEU A 257 63.65 9.53 24.16
C LEU A 257 64.49 8.33 24.62
N ARG A 258 64.00 7.10 24.37
CA ARG A 258 64.76 5.86 24.60
C ARG A 258 66.09 5.88 23.86
N LYS A 259 66.09 6.23 22.57
CA LYS A 259 67.30 6.32 21.75
C LYS A 259 68.28 7.38 22.27
N GLN A 260 67.79 8.56 22.66
CA GLN A 260 68.61 9.62 23.24
C GLN A 260 69.21 9.22 24.58
N TYR A 261 68.45 8.50 25.41
CA TYR A 261 68.94 7.97 26.68
C TYR A 261 70.04 6.91 26.46
N GLU A 262 69.82 5.95 25.55
CA GLU A 262 70.84 4.97 25.16
C GLU A 262 72.11 5.63 24.60
N GLU A 263 71.97 6.66 23.75
CA GLU A 263 73.08 7.44 23.21
C GLU A 263 73.84 8.21 24.30
N ALA A 264 73.12 8.80 25.26
CA ALA A 264 73.71 9.56 26.37
C ALA A 264 74.41 8.63 27.38
N GLU A 265 73.82 7.46 27.66
CA GLU A 265 74.43 6.40 28.46
C GLU A 265 75.70 5.86 27.79
N ALA A 266 75.66 5.59 26.47
CA ALA A 266 76.83 5.19 25.71
C ALA A 266 77.93 6.26 25.69
N ARG A 267 77.55 7.55 25.61
CA ARG A 267 78.49 8.69 25.70
C ARG A 267 79.12 8.78 27.08
N ARG A 268 78.34 8.58 28.15
CA ARG A 268 78.84 8.53 29.53
C ARG A 268 79.81 7.37 29.72
N ALA A 269 79.42 6.16 29.31
CA ALA A 269 80.27 4.97 29.38
C ALA A 269 81.60 5.15 28.60
N SER A 270 81.55 5.83 27.45
CA SER A 270 82.75 6.14 26.65
C SER A 270 83.67 7.15 27.38
N ARG A 271 83.11 8.22 27.97
CA ARG A 271 83.88 9.17 28.78
C ARG A 271 84.48 8.51 30.02
N GLU A 272 83.73 7.64 30.69
CA GLU A 272 84.23 6.87 31.84
C GLU A 272 85.38 5.93 31.43
N ALA A 273 85.28 5.28 30.26
CA ALA A 273 86.36 4.47 29.69
C ALA A 273 87.60 5.30 29.32
N GLU A 274 87.43 6.50 28.75
CA GLU A 274 88.51 7.43 28.44
C GLU A 274 89.18 7.97 29.71
N LYS A 275 88.39 8.38 30.72
CA LYS A 275 88.90 8.79 32.05
C LYS A 275 89.71 7.67 32.69
N ASN A 276 89.22 6.43 32.65
CA ASN A 276 89.97 5.27 33.17
C ASN A 276 91.26 4.98 32.41
N SER A 277 91.32 5.27 31.10
CA SER A 277 92.54 5.12 30.31
C SER A 277 93.57 6.23 30.58
N ASN A 278 93.13 7.43 30.99
CA ASN A 278 93.99 8.60 31.17
C ASN A 278 94.55 8.75 32.61
N ASN A 279 94.06 7.97 33.56
CA ASN A 279 94.47 7.97 34.97
C ASN A 279 95.91 7.44 35.25
N ASN A 280 96.76 7.29 34.22
CA ASN A 280 98.15 6.82 34.36
C ASN A 280 99.20 7.93 34.17
N ALA A 281 98.81 9.21 34.13
CA ALA A 281 99.73 10.34 34.04
C ALA A 281 99.59 11.29 35.25
N ILE A 282 100.52 11.11 36.21
CA ILE A 282 101.24 12.12 37.03
C ILE A 282 100.55 13.50 37.15
N PHE A 283 99.98 13.86 38.31
CA PHE A 283 100.62 14.33 39.55
C PHE A 283 101.44 15.62 39.36
N ASP A 284 100.83 16.78 39.51
CA ASP A 284 101.33 17.78 40.44
C ASP A 284 100.37 18.98 40.59
N ASP A 285 100.44 19.53 41.80
CA ASP A 285 100.05 20.87 42.21
C ASP A 285 98.57 21.32 42.15
N MET A 286 98.00 21.18 43.34
CA MET A 286 96.82 21.86 43.86
C MET A 286 97.13 23.32 44.21
N ASP A 287 96.82 24.24 43.32
CA ASP A 287 96.18 25.52 43.65
C ASP A 287 95.74 26.16 42.33
N ASP A 288 94.75 27.05 42.41
CA ASP A 288 94.23 27.88 41.33
C ASP A 288 92.99 27.36 40.58
N SER A 289 91.90 28.06 40.89
CA SER A 289 90.86 28.54 39.99
C SER A 289 90.09 27.56 39.11
N ASN A 290 88.76 27.69 39.19
CA ASN A 290 87.85 27.23 38.16
C ASN A 290 87.74 25.70 38.08
N LYS A 291 87.20 25.08 39.14
CA LYS A 291 86.27 23.98 38.89
C LYS A 291 85.03 24.63 38.26
N GLU A 292 85.10 24.84 36.94
CA GLU A 292 83.94 24.48 36.13
C GLU A 292 83.73 23.01 36.50
N ASP A 293 82.89 22.81 37.52
CA ASP A 293 82.36 21.51 37.84
C ASP A 293 81.84 21.04 36.50
N GLU A 294 82.54 20.07 35.92
CA GLU A 294 81.96 19.16 34.96
C GLU A 294 80.76 18.61 35.72
N GLU A 295 79.62 19.32 35.66
CA GLU A 295 78.34 18.85 36.15
C GLU A 295 78.19 17.52 35.41
N GLU A 296 78.48 16.43 36.11
CA GLU A 296 78.04 15.12 35.72
C GLU A 296 76.53 15.28 35.61
N GLU A 297 76.04 15.62 34.42
CA GLU A 297 74.62 15.74 34.12
C GLU A 297 74.00 14.44 34.62
N GLU A 298 73.40 14.47 35.82
CA GLU A 298 72.74 13.32 36.41
C GLU A 298 71.63 12.94 35.45
N LEU A 299 71.87 11.85 34.70
CA LEU A 299 70.94 11.32 33.73
C LEU A 299 69.63 11.01 34.46
N ILE A 300 68.63 11.86 34.25
CA ILE A 300 67.28 11.65 34.80
C ILE A 300 66.83 10.26 34.34
N PRO A 301 66.41 9.36 35.24
CA PRO A 301 65.99 8.01 34.87
C PRO A 301 64.97 8.03 33.73
N LEU A 302 65.16 7.15 32.75
CA LEU A 302 64.32 7.06 31.55
C LEU A 302 62.84 6.89 31.91
N GLU A 303 62.53 6.18 32.99
CA GLU A 303 61.18 6.00 33.53
C GLU A 303 60.53 7.35 33.88
N THR A 304 61.22 8.22 34.64
CA THR A 304 60.72 9.54 35.03
C THR A 304 60.48 10.44 33.82
N GLN A 305 61.37 10.37 32.82
CA GLN A 305 61.20 11.15 31.59
C GLN A 305 60.00 10.65 30.76
N LEU A 306 59.79 9.33 30.71
CA LEU A 306 58.64 8.73 30.03
C LEU A 306 57.31 9.00 30.74
N GLU A 307 57.29 8.99 32.09
CA GLU A 307 56.10 9.36 32.88
C GLU A 307 55.73 10.83 32.66
N GLY A 308 56.71 11.74 32.69
CA GLY A 308 56.49 13.15 32.38
C GLY A 308 55.99 13.37 30.95
N LEU A 309 56.50 12.58 30.00
CA LEU A 309 56.02 12.57 28.62
C LEU A 309 54.57 12.09 28.52
N HIS A 310 54.23 10.98 29.19
CA HIS A 310 52.89 10.42 29.21
C HIS A 310 51.87 11.42 29.75
N ARG A 311 52.17 12.05 30.90
CA ARG A 311 51.30 13.06 31.52
C ARG A 311 51.03 14.24 30.58
N ARG A 312 52.06 14.75 29.90
CA ARG A 312 51.91 15.86 28.94
C ARG A 312 50.99 15.48 27.77
N PHE A 313 51.14 14.27 27.23
CA PHE A 313 50.28 13.79 26.15
C PHE A 313 48.85 13.51 26.62
N GLU A 314 48.67 13.02 27.84
CA GLU A 314 47.35 12.82 28.45
C GLU A 314 46.62 14.14 28.67
N GLU A 315 47.30 15.15 29.24
CA GLU A 315 46.75 16.51 29.41
C GLU A 315 46.40 17.16 28.06
N GLU A 316 47.27 17.02 27.06
CA GLU A 316 47.00 17.51 25.71
C GLU A 316 45.82 16.78 25.05
N ALA A 317 45.73 15.46 25.20
CA ALA A 317 44.62 14.65 24.71
C ALA A 317 43.30 15.08 25.35
N ASN A 318 43.28 15.23 26.69
CA ASN A 318 42.10 15.66 27.43
C ASN A 318 41.64 17.07 27.02
N ARG A 319 42.58 18.00 26.83
CA ARG A 319 42.26 19.35 26.33
C ARG A 319 41.66 19.30 24.92
N ARG A 320 42.27 18.56 24.00
CA ARG A 320 41.74 18.40 22.63
C ARG A 320 40.36 17.75 22.62
N GLN A 321 40.14 16.72 23.45
CA GLN A 321 38.83 16.09 23.60
C GLN A 321 37.78 17.09 24.10
N ALA A 322 38.10 17.90 25.11
CA ALA A 322 37.18 18.92 25.62
C ALA A 322 36.84 19.98 24.58
N GLU A 323 37.83 20.47 23.82
CA GLU A 323 37.62 21.44 22.74
C GLU A 323 36.73 20.86 21.63
N GLU A 324 37.01 19.63 21.18
CA GLU A 324 36.23 18.97 20.13
C GLU A 324 34.81 18.61 20.58
N VAL A 325 34.61 18.22 21.85
CA VAL A 325 33.27 17.97 22.41
C VAL A 325 32.41 19.25 22.36
N GLU A 326 32.99 20.40 22.69
CA GLU A 326 32.27 21.69 22.60
C GLU A 326 31.97 22.08 21.15
N VAL A 327 32.90 21.83 20.21
CA VAL A 327 32.64 22.04 18.77
C VAL A 327 31.48 21.15 18.29
N ILE A 328 31.52 19.85 18.60
CA ILE A 328 30.45 18.90 18.25
C ILE A 328 29.11 19.37 18.84
N ARG A 329 29.08 19.76 20.10
CA ARG A 329 27.84 20.22 20.76
C ARG A 329 27.28 21.46 20.05
N ASN A 330 28.14 22.42 19.69
CA ASN A 330 27.74 23.62 18.96
C ASN A 330 27.20 23.29 17.56
N GLU A 331 27.88 22.41 16.81
CA GLU A 331 27.42 21.95 15.50
C GLU A 331 26.07 21.25 15.57
N ILE A 332 25.89 20.34 16.54
CA ILE A 332 24.65 19.59 16.73
C ILE A 332 23.52 20.51 17.18
N SER A 333 23.80 21.48 18.05
CA SER A 333 22.80 22.45 18.50
C SER A 333 22.31 23.41 17.40
N ALA A 334 23.10 23.58 16.33
CA ALA A 334 22.73 24.39 15.17
C ALA A 334 21.81 23.64 14.18
N LEU A 335 21.73 22.31 14.28
CA LEU A 335 20.87 21.47 13.44
C LEU A 335 19.42 21.47 13.97
N THR A 336 18.48 21.28 13.06
CA THR A 336 17.07 21.04 13.40
C THR A 336 16.87 19.61 13.92
N ALA A 337 15.79 19.38 14.67
CA ALA A 337 15.47 18.04 15.18
C ALA A 337 15.28 17.00 14.06
N GLU A 338 14.81 17.41 12.88
CA GLU A 338 14.68 16.53 11.71
C GLU A 338 16.04 16.17 11.12
N GLU A 339 16.92 17.16 10.94
CA GLU A 339 18.28 16.92 10.43
C GLU A 339 19.10 16.03 11.39
N VAL A 340 18.92 16.17 12.71
CA VAL A 340 19.57 15.29 13.70
C VAL A 340 19.06 13.86 13.59
N ARG A 341 17.74 13.66 13.46
CA ARG A 341 17.15 12.32 13.26
C ARG A 341 17.63 11.68 11.96
N GLU A 342 17.68 12.46 10.88
CA GLU A 342 18.16 12.00 9.58
C GLU A 342 19.65 11.64 9.63
N ALA A 343 20.48 12.49 10.24
CA ALA A 343 21.90 12.22 10.43
C ALA A 343 22.13 10.92 11.22
N LEU A 344 21.32 10.68 12.25
CA LEU A 344 21.40 9.46 13.05
C LEU A 344 20.96 8.22 12.24
N HIS A 345 19.88 8.33 11.47
CA HIS A 345 19.35 7.25 10.63
C HIS A 345 20.31 6.85 9.50
N ASN A 346 20.96 7.83 8.86
CA ASN A 346 21.82 7.60 7.69
C ASN A 346 23.26 7.22 8.07
N SER A 347 23.79 7.74 9.18
CA SER A 347 25.20 7.59 9.53
C SER A 347 25.47 6.36 10.41
N TYR A 348 24.48 5.90 11.18
CA TYR A 348 24.67 4.86 12.19
C TYR A 348 23.70 3.67 11.99
N PRO A 349 24.19 2.42 12.12
CA PRO A 349 23.33 1.23 12.06
C PRO A 349 22.20 1.29 13.11
N HIS A 350 20.97 0.94 12.72
CA HIS A 350 19.80 1.06 13.60
C HIS A 350 19.93 0.28 14.90
N ASP A 351 20.55 -0.90 14.87
CA ASP A 351 20.74 -1.76 16.04
C ASP A 351 21.61 -1.13 17.13
N LYS A 352 22.41 -0.11 16.79
CA LYS A 352 23.29 0.59 17.73
C LYS A 352 22.62 1.78 18.39
N ILE A 353 21.55 2.32 17.81
CA ILE A 353 20.86 3.52 18.31
C ILE A 353 20.00 3.13 19.51
N PRO A 354 20.27 3.65 20.73
CA PRO A 354 19.44 3.35 21.89
C PRO A 354 18.02 3.86 21.69
N MET A 355 17.03 3.08 22.14
CA MET A 355 15.64 3.53 22.20
C MET A 355 15.40 4.37 23.46
N TYR A 356 14.55 5.40 23.36
CA TYR A 356 14.14 6.19 24.51
C TYR A 356 13.24 5.38 25.46
N PHE A 357 12.23 4.70 24.90
CA PHE A 357 11.32 3.84 25.64
C PHE A 357 11.92 2.44 25.81
N THR A 358 12.14 2.04 27.06
CA THR A 358 12.67 0.70 27.40
C THR A 358 11.56 -0.26 27.80
N GLU A 359 10.50 0.26 28.44
CA GLU A 359 9.38 -0.52 28.95
C GLU A 359 8.07 -0.04 28.30
N PRO A 360 7.17 -0.94 27.87
CA PRO A 360 5.90 -0.56 27.24
C PRO A 360 5.00 0.31 28.13
N GLU A 361 5.14 0.19 29.45
CA GLU A 361 4.36 0.94 30.46
C GLU A 361 4.60 2.46 30.36
N GLN A 362 5.82 2.87 29.98
CA GLN A 362 6.19 4.29 29.86
C GLN A 362 5.32 5.04 28.82
N ILE A 363 4.90 4.36 27.75
CA ILE A 363 4.01 4.94 26.73
C ILE A 363 2.58 5.05 27.27
N LEU A 364 2.15 4.06 28.06
CA LEU A 364 0.85 4.10 28.73
C LEU A 364 0.79 5.22 29.75
N ASP A 365 1.87 5.47 30.50
CA ASP A 365 1.96 6.59 31.44
C ASP A 365 1.86 7.94 30.71
N ILE A 366 2.52 8.10 29.55
CA ILE A 366 2.36 9.31 28.72
C ILE A 366 0.91 9.45 28.25
N PHE A 367 0.29 8.36 27.81
CA PHE A 367 -1.11 8.38 27.38
C PHE A 367 -2.05 8.78 28.52
N ILE A 368 -1.89 8.20 29.71
CA ILE A 368 -2.67 8.52 30.91
C ILE A 368 -2.47 10.00 31.28
N ASN A 369 -1.24 10.49 31.33
CA ASN A 369 -0.95 11.90 31.65
C ASN A 369 -1.60 12.87 30.64
N VAL A 370 -1.59 12.53 29.35
CA VAL A 370 -2.25 13.33 28.30
C VAL A 370 -3.77 13.24 28.42
N GLU A 371 -4.32 12.07 28.74
CA GLU A 371 -5.76 11.88 28.97
C GLU A 371 -6.23 12.68 30.19
N GLU A 372 -5.52 12.59 31.31
CA GLU A 372 -5.77 13.38 32.53
C GLU A 372 -5.64 14.88 32.27
N GLY A 373 -4.61 15.31 31.54
CA GLY A 373 -4.44 16.72 31.15
C GLY A 373 -5.55 17.24 30.24
N ASN A 374 -5.98 16.43 29.26
CA ASN A 374 -7.11 16.78 28.39
C ASN A 374 -8.43 16.81 29.16
N LEU A 375 -8.64 15.87 30.10
CA LEU A 375 -9.81 15.85 30.96
C LEU A 375 -9.85 17.09 31.85
N PHE A 376 -8.72 17.49 32.43
CA PHE A 376 -8.58 18.73 33.20
C PHE A 376 -8.88 19.97 32.33
N LEU A 377 -8.38 19.99 31.08
CA LEU A 377 -8.66 21.10 30.16
C LEU A 377 -10.14 21.18 29.78
N ILE A 378 -10.79 20.03 29.53
CA ILE A 378 -12.23 19.96 29.24
C ILE A 378 -13.03 20.46 30.45
N GLN A 379 -12.70 20.00 31.67
CA GLN A 379 -13.35 20.46 32.90
C GLN A 379 -13.19 21.97 33.09
N ASN A 380 -11.96 22.50 32.94
CA ASN A 380 -11.70 23.94 33.04
C ASN A 380 -12.49 24.74 31.98
N SER A 381 -12.55 24.24 30.74
CA SER A 381 -13.34 24.89 29.70
C SER A 381 -14.84 24.90 30.00
N GLN A 382 -15.38 23.84 30.61
CA GLN A 382 -16.77 23.75 31.04
C GLN A 382 -17.05 24.68 32.24
N GLU A 383 -16.18 24.71 33.24
CA GLU A 383 -16.29 25.64 34.38
C GLU A 383 -16.26 27.10 33.91
N LEU A 384 -15.37 27.43 32.97
CA LEU A 384 -15.28 28.77 32.39
C LEU A 384 -16.49 29.11 31.51
N GLU A 385 -17.03 28.14 30.77
CA GLU A 385 -18.26 28.30 29.98
C GLU A 385 -19.47 28.54 30.90
N GLU A 386 -19.61 27.77 31.98
CA GLU A 386 -20.66 27.97 32.99
C GLU A 386 -20.56 29.34 33.65
N GLU A 387 -19.36 29.79 34.03
CA GLU A 387 -19.16 31.09 34.66
C GLU A 387 -19.45 32.24 33.67
N LEU A 388 -19.08 32.08 32.40
CA LEU A 388 -19.43 33.02 31.34
C LEU A 388 -20.93 33.08 31.11
N GLU A 389 -21.62 31.93 31.09
CA GLU A 389 -23.08 31.86 30.98
C GLU A 389 -23.78 32.53 32.16
N ARG A 390 -23.29 32.32 33.40
CA ARG A 390 -23.81 33.01 34.59
C ARG A 390 -23.68 34.52 34.48
N VAL A 391 -22.48 35.03 34.16
CA VAL A 391 -22.25 36.47 33.97
C VAL A 391 -23.08 37.04 32.83
N ALA A 392 -23.25 36.30 31.73
CA ALA A 392 -24.10 36.71 30.61
C ALA A 392 -25.60 36.78 31.01
N MET A 393 -26.08 35.84 31.81
CA MET A 393 -27.44 35.85 32.35
C MET A 393 -27.65 37.02 33.33
N GLU A 394 -26.71 37.26 34.23
CA GLU A 394 -26.73 38.41 35.15
C GLU A 394 -26.74 39.74 34.38
N PHE A 395 -25.90 39.88 33.36
CA PHE A 395 -25.87 41.07 32.50
C PHE A 395 -27.20 41.27 31.75
N LEU A 396 -27.79 40.20 31.22
CA LEU A 396 -29.10 40.29 30.56
C LEU A 396 -30.20 40.69 31.52
N HIS A 397 -30.20 40.15 32.74
CA HIS A 397 -31.18 40.49 33.77
C HIS A 397 -31.06 41.96 34.20
N GLU A 398 -29.84 42.42 34.52
CA GLU A 398 -29.57 43.82 34.87
C GLU A 398 -29.97 44.77 33.74
N ARG A 399 -29.73 44.38 32.47
CA ARG A 399 -30.17 45.16 31.31
C ARG A 399 -31.69 45.26 31.22
N GLU A 400 -32.41 44.16 31.48
CA GLU A 400 -33.88 44.15 31.48
C GLU A 400 -34.46 45.00 32.61
N GLU A 401 -33.88 44.96 33.82
CA GLU A 401 -34.27 45.82 34.94
C GLU A 401 -34.02 47.30 34.63
N MET A 402 -32.87 47.62 34.04
CA MET A 402 -32.53 48.99 33.63
C MET A 402 -33.47 49.50 32.55
N ASP A 403 -33.80 48.69 31.54
CA ASP A 403 -34.77 49.04 30.51
C ASP A 403 -36.18 49.25 31.10
N ALA A 404 -36.57 48.46 32.09
CA ALA A 404 -37.84 48.65 32.81
C ALA A 404 -37.85 49.96 33.61
N MET A 405 -36.76 50.27 34.32
CA MET A 405 -36.60 51.55 35.04
C MET A 405 -36.61 52.75 34.08
N VAL A 406 -35.94 52.67 32.93
CA VAL A 406 -35.95 53.73 31.91
C VAL A 406 -37.37 53.94 31.38
N LYS A 407 -38.11 52.87 31.05
CA LYS A 407 -39.51 52.95 30.63
C LYS A 407 -40.40 53.55 31.73
N GLN A 408 -40.19 53.18 33.00
CA GLN A 408 -40.91 53.76 34.12
C GLN A 408 -40.64 55.27 34.25
N ARG A 409 -39.38 55.70 34.13
CA ARG A 409 -39.01 57.14 34.16
C ARG A 409 -39.59 57.90 32.95
N GLN A 410 -39.59 57.28 31.77
CA GLN A 410 -40.18 57.86 30.57
C GLN A 410 -41.69 58.09 30.75
N THR A 411 -42.44 57.11 31.24
CA THR A 411 -43.88 57.27 31.51
C THR A 411 -44.17 58.32 32.59
N GLN A 412 -43.33 58.43 33.62
CA GLN A 412 -43.41 59.51 34.61
C GLN A 412 -43.20 60.87 33.95
N MET A 413 -42.19 61.01 33.09
CA MET A 413 -41.91 62.23 32.35
C MET A 413 -43.08 62.62 31.44
N ASP A 414 -43.63 61.68 30.67
CA ASP A 414 -44.78 61.93 29.78
C ASP A 414 -46.04 62.37 30.57
N SER A 415 -46.24 61.79 31.77
CA SER A 415 -47.30 62.21 32.69
C SER A 415 -47.12 63.64 33.21
N LEU A 416 -45.87 64.04 33.52
CA LEU A 416 -45.55 65.39 33.96
C LEU A 416 -45.69 66.39 32.81
N VAL A 417 -45.24 66.03 31.60
CA VAL A 417 -45.43 66.85 30.39
C VAL A 417 -46.91 67.07 30.12
N SER A 418 -47.75 66.03 30.27
CA SER A 418 -49.21 66.13 30.12
C SER A 418 -49.82 67.07 31.18
N ARG A 419 -49.44 66.95 32.45
CA ARG A 419 -49.91 67.87 33.52
C ARG A 419 -49.45 69.31 33.29
N ILE A 420 -48.22 69.50 32.83
CA ILE A 420 -47.69 70.83 32.50
C ILE A 420 -48.50 71.43 31.35
N LYS A 421 -48.78 70.65 30.30
CA LYS A 421 -49.64 71.10 29.19
C LYS A 421 -51.04 71.47 29.66
N GLU A 422 -51.70 70.63 30.47
CA GLU A 422 -53.02 70.96 31.05
C GLU A 422 -53.01 72.26 31.87
N SER A 423 -51.97 72.46 32.69
CA SER A 423 -51.81 73.70 33.46
C SER A 423 -51.49 74.92 32.59
N GLN A 424 -50.75 74.75 31.49
CA GLN A 424 -50.52 75.80 30.49
C GLN A 424 -51.81 76.14 29.75
N ASP A 425 -52.63 75.15 29.37
CA ASP A 425 -53.93 75.35 28.72
C ASP A 425 -54.90 76.07 29.67
N ARG A 426 -54.91 75.73 30.97
CA ARG A 426 -55.68 76.46 31.99
C ARG A 426 -55.18 77.90 32.18
N LEU A 427 -53.86 78.12 32.16
CA LEU A 427 -53.30 79.46 32.21
C LEU A 427 -53.72 80.28 30.98
N ALA A 428 -53.66 79.70 29.78
CA ALA A 428 -54.12 80.35 28.56
C ALA A 428 -55.60 80.73 28.62
N GLN A 429 -56.46 79.84 29.14
CA GLN A 429 -57.89 80.14 29.36
C GLN A 429 -58.13 81.27 30.38
N LEU A 430 -57.29 81.36 31.41
CA LEU A 430 -57.38 82.44 32.41
C LEU A 430 -56.86 83.77 31.85
N GLU A 431 -55.80 83.75 31.05
CA GLU A 431 -55.29 84.91 30.33
C GLU A 431 -56.31 85.43 29.31
N GLU A 432 -56.97 84.54 28.54
CA GLU A 432 -58.08 84.88 27.64
C GLU A 432 -59.24 85.54 28.40
N ARG A 433 -59.66 84.96 29.54
CA ARG A 433 -60.69 85.57 30.40
C ARG A 433 -60.29 86.91 30.99
N LEU A 434 -59.01 87.13 31.30
CA LEU A 434 -58.53 88.43 31.76
C LEU A 434 -58.64 89.48 30.65
N VAL A 435 -58.31 89.12 29.41
CA VAL A 435 -58.48 90.02 28.25
C VAL A 435 -59.96 90.32 27.98
N ASP A 436 -60.85 89.33 28.13
CA ASP A 436 -62.30 89.53 28.03
C ASP A 436 -62.86 90.44 29.15
N LEU A 437 -62.33 90.34 30.37
CA LEU A 437 -62.72 91.20 31.50
C LEU A 437 -62.14 92.62 31.39
N GLU A 438 -60.88 92.76 30.97
CA GLU A 438 -60.26 94.08 30.72
C GLU A 438 -60.95 94.81 29.56
N SER A 439 -61.51 94.09 28.59
CA SER A 439 -62.34 94.68 27.53
C SER A 439 -63.78 95.03 27.98
N SER A 440 -64.27 94.47 29.09
CA SER A 440 -65.59 94.76 29.68
C SER A 440 -65.56 95.87 30.73
N ASP A 441 -64.61 95.86 31.65
CA ASP A 441 -64.67 96.69 32.87
C ASP A 441 -64.04 98.07 32.74
N ALA A 442 -63.60 98.45 31.53
CA ALA A 442 -63.44 99.86 31.15
C ALA A 442 -64.74 100.70 31.37
N ALA A 443 -65.86 100.07 31.74
CA ALA A 443 -67.13 100.69 32.07
C ALA A 443 -67.50 100.79 33.58
N GLY A 444 -66.72 100.27 34.56
CA GLY A 444 -67.22 100.17 35.95
C GLY A 444 -66.20 100.04 37.09
N LEU A 445 -65.65 101.19 37.52
CA LEU A 445 -65.06 101.58 38.82
C LEU A 445 -65.50 100.75 40.06
N SER A 446 -64.80 100.59 41.19
CA SER A 446 -63.49 100.98 41.75
C SER A 446 -63.50 100.56 43.24
N MET A 447 -62.37 100.07 43.79
CA MET A 447 -61.94 100.08 45.22
C MET A 447 -62.84 99.32 46.25
N VAL A 448 -62.33 98.57 47.24
CA VAL A 448 -61.44 98.93 48.38
C VAL A 448 -60.70 97.65 48.82
N ASP A 449 -59.38 97.54 48.69
CA ASP A 449 -58.29 97.89 49.64
C ASP A 449 -58.36 97.20 51.03
N SER A 450 -57.43 96.28 51.33
CA SER A 450 -56.19 96.51 52.12
C SER A 450 -56.33 95.95 53.55
N ALA A 451 -55.35 95.41 54.29
CA ALA A 451 -53.93 95.13 54.09
C ALA A 451 -53.39 94.33 55.30
N GLY A 452 -52.26 93.63 55.11
CA GLY A 452 -51.26 93.30 56.17
C GLY A 452 -51.47 91.97 56.90
N GLY A 453 -50.55 91.02 56.98
CA GLY A 453 -49.13 91.00 56.64
C GLY A 453 -48.37 90.26 57.76
N ARG A 454 -47.73 89.13 57.44
CA ARG A 454 -46.45 88.61 58.02
C ARG A 454 -46.30 87.10 57.81
N GLY A 455 -45.15 86.70 57.25
CA GLY A 455 -44.46 85.50 57.69
C GLY A 455 -44.25 84.38 56.66
N VAL A 456 -43.01 84.33 56.17
CA VAL A 456 -42.24 83.11 55.83
C VAL A 456 -42.26 82.64 54.37
N ALA A 457 -41.03 82.56 53.84
CA ALA A 457 -40.54 81.84 52.65
C ALA A 457 -40.88 82.45 51.27
N GLY A 458 -40.03 83.38 50.84
CA GLY A 458 -39.87 83.69 49.43
C GLY A 458 -39.24 82.51 48.69
N TYR A 459 -39.92 81.99 47.68
CA TYR A 459 -39.27 81.30 46.58
C TYR A 459 -39.32 82.21 45.37
N ALA A 460 -38.14 82.60 44.94
CA ALA A 460 -37.92 83.50 43.83
C ALA A 460 -38.65 82.99 42.58
N LYS A 461 -39.33 83.92 41.91
CA LYS A 461 -39.62 83.84 40.48
C LYS A 461 -38.26 83.66 39.78
N THR A 462 -37.87 82.41 39.59
CA THR A 462 -36.66 82.03 38.90
C THR A 462 -36.88 82.31 37.43
N VAL A 463 -35.95 83.10 36.88
CA VAL A 463 -35.70 83.20 35.46
C VAL A 463 -35.77 81.79 34.88
N LYS A 464 -36.60 81.59 33.85
CA LYS A 464 -36.54 80.44 32.97
C LYS A 464 -35.15 80.46 32.31
N VAL A 465 -34.15 79.95 33.02
CA VAL A 465 -32.88 79.55 32.44
C VAL A 465 -33.16 78.17 31.85
N ALA A 466 -33.68 78.16 30.63
CA ALA A 466 -33.52 76.98 29.79
C ALA A 466 -32.00 76.79 29.66
N MET A 467 -31.45 75.77 30.34
CA MET A 467 -30.10 75.31 30.02
C MET A 467 -30.12 75.03 28.52
N THR A 468 -29.28 75.75 27.77
CA THR A 468 -29.07 75.40 26.38
C THR A 468 -28.61 73.95 26.32
N GLN A 469 -29.03 73.23 25.29
CA GLN A 469 -28.71 71.81 25.10
C GLN A 469 -27.19 71.54 25.25
N GLU A 470 -26.35 72.52 24.93
CA GLU A 470 -24.89 72.47 25.10
C GLU A 470 -24.43 72.44 26.57
N VAL A 471 -25.07 73.21 27.47
CA VAL A 471 -24.70 73.22 28.89
C VAL A 471 -25.14 71.93 29.57
N LEU A 472 -26.33 71.42 29.22
CA LEU A 472 -26.80 70.12 29.70
C LEU A 472 -25.87 68.99 29.21
N LYS A 473 -25.46 69.02 27.94
CA LYS A 473 -24.52 68.04 27.37
C LYS A 473 -23.19 68.04 28.12
N LYS A 474 -22.59 69.21 28.38
CA LYS A 474 -21.35 69.32 29.17
C LYS A 474 -21.51 68.80 30.60
N SER A 475 -22.65 69.08 31.24
CA SER A 475 -22.91 68.57 32.59
C SER A 475 -23.04 67.04 32.63
N ILE A 476 -23.71 66.45 31.63
CA ILE A 476 -23.82 64.99 31.50
C ILE A 476 -22.44 64.38 31.24
N GLU A 477 -21.65 64.96 30.32
CA GLU A 477 -20.28 64.51 30.04
C GLU A 477 -19.39 64.53 31.29
N GLN A 478 -19.49 65.58 32.13
CA GLN A 478 -18.74 65.68 33.38
C GLN A 478 -19.19 64.63 34.41
N THR A 479 -20.51 64.43 34.56
CA THR A 479 -21.06 63.44 35.49
C THR A 479 -20.70 62.01 35.07
N VAL A 480 -20.79 61.70 33.78
CA VAL A 480 -20.35 60.42 33.21
C VAL A 480 -18.85 60.23 33.42
N GLY A 481 -18.05 61.27 33.22
CA GLY A 481 -16.60 61.25 33.49
C GLY A 481 -16.27 60.91 34.95
N ASP A 482 -17.02 61.45 35.91
CA ASP A 482 -16.80 61.16 37.33
C ASP A 482 -17.26 59.75 37.72
N ILE A 483 -18.36 59.24 37.15
CA ILE A 483 -18.79 57.85 37.34
C ILE A 483 -17.74 56.87 36.81
N PHE A 484 -17.20 57.10 35.60
CA PHE A 484 -16.13 56.27 35.04
C PHE A 484 -14.83 56.37 35.86
N ARG A 485 -14.56 57.50 36.50
CA ARG A 485 -13.43 57.66 37.42
C ARG A 485 -13.63 56.85 38.70
N CYS A 486 -14.84 56.81 39.24
CA CYS A 486 -15.17 56.05 40.44
C CYS A 486 -15.19 54.53 40.21
N ILE A 487 -15.72 54.04 39.08
CA ILE A 487 -15.81 52.59 38.80
C ILE A 487 -14.43 51.95 38.59
N ASN A 488 -13.49 52.70 37.99
CA ASN A 488 -12.13 52.19 37.74
C ASN A 488 -11.22 52.28 38.98
N GLN A 489 -11.66 52.95 40.05
CA GLN A 489 -10.97 52.95 41.34
C GLN A 489 -11.60 51.88 42.24
N ARG A 490 -11.15 50.63 42.08
CA ARG A 490 -11.51 49.53 42.98
C ARG A 490 -11.17 49.94 44.43
N PRO A 491 -12.13 49.89 45.39
CA PRO A 491 -11.84 50.19 46.78
C PRO A 491 -10.96 49.09 47.37
N THR A 492 -9.77 49.49 47.83
CA THR A 492 -8.91 48.66 48.67
C THR A 492 -9.49 48.63 50.08
N ASN A 493 -9.88 47.44 50.56
CA ASN A 493 -10.29 47.20 51.94
C ASN A 493 -9.14 47.50 52.93
N PRO A 494 -9.34 48.29 53.99
CA PRO A 494 -8.39 48.37 55.09
C PRO A 494 -8.84 47.53 56.30
N SER A 495 -8.01 46.54 56.61
CA SER A 495 -7.52 46.14 57.94
C SER A 495 -8.50 45.76 59.07
N ARG A 496 -8.39 44.51 59.53
CA ARG A 496 -8.65 44.13 60.93
C ARG A 496 -7.51 43.24 61.44
N HIS A 497 -6.87 43.75 62.50
CA HIS A 497 -5.80 43.17 63.32
C HIS A 497 -5.97 41.68 63.67
N GLN A 498 -4.87 40.91 63.61
CA GLN A 498 -4.35 40.18 64.78
C GLN A 498 -2.87 39.80 64.60
N ASP A 499 -2.18 39.82 65.73
CA ASP A 499 -0.73 39.88 65.92
C ASP A 499 0.03 38.58 65.61
N GLY A 500 1.33 38.74 65.27
CA GLY A 500 2.36 37.93 65.93
C GLY A 500 3.29 37.05 65.08
N VAL A 501 4.50 37.58 64.87
CA VAL A 501 5.82 36.91 64.99
C VAL A 501 6.44 36.21 63.76
N ASP A 502 7.63 36.73 63.40
CA ASP A 502 8.85 36.19 62.72
C ASP A 502 8.69 35.15 61.59
N GLY A 503 9.39 35.23 60.46
CA GLY A 503 10.59 35.98 60.09
C GLY A 503 11.35 35.14 59.04
N GLY A 504 12.04 35.79 58.08
CA GLY A 504 13.14 35.15 57.34
C GLY A 504 12.95 34.78 55.87
N ASN A 505 13.02 35.79 55.00
CA ASN A 505 13.99 35.91 53.89
C ASN A 505 14.04 34.88 52.71
N SER A 506 13.57 35.27 51.52
CA SER A 506 14.38 35.51 50.29
C SER A 506 13.54 35.42 48.99
N PRO A 507 13.67 36.37 48.04
CA PRO A 507 12.88 36.41 46.80
C PRO A 507 13.64 35.90 45.57
N VAL A 508 12.93 35.27 44.63
CA VAL A 508 13.41 34.95 43.28
C VAL A 508 12.44 35.53 42.23
N HIS A 509 13.01 36.33 41.33
CA HIS A 509 12.44 36.93 40.10
C HIS A 509 11.93 35.86 39.11
N PRO A 510 10.96 36.13 38.20
CA PRO A 510 11.28 36.92 37.00
C PRO A 510 10.18 37.83 36.42
N SER A 511 10.69 38.86 35.75
CA SER A 511 10.02 39.88 34.95
C SER A 511 9.33 39.32 33.70
N GLY A 512 8.12 39.80 33.43
CA GLY A 512 7.48 39.69 32.11
C GLY A 512 7.92 40.81 31.15
N LYS A 513 7.85 40.54 29.85
CA LYS A 513 7.58 41.54 28.80
C LYS A 513 6.81 40.90 27.63
N ARG A 514 5.69 41.54 27.32
CA ARG A 514 4.72 41.27 26.25
C ARG A 514 5.30 41.67 24.88
N LYS A 515 4.80 41.07 23.78
CA LYS A 515 4.32 41.78 22.57
C LYS A 515 3.66 40.85 21.52
N HIS A 516 2.37 41.11 21.32
CA HIS A 516 1.49 41.06 20.13
C HIS A 516 1.89 40.35 18.83
N SER A 517 0.99 39.49 18.33
CA SER A 517 0.45 39.42 16.94
C SER A 517 -0.41 38.16 16.80
N ALA A 518 -1.75 38.23 16.91
CA ALA A 518 -2.67 38.22 15.77
C ALA A 518 -2.46 37.06 14.77
N VAL A 519 -3.31 36.02 14.80
CA VAL A 519 -4.27 35.62 13.75
C VAL A 519 -5.18 34.54 14.33
N VAL A 520 -6.48 34.82 14.28
CA VAL A 520 -7.60 33.95 14.64
C VAL A 520 -8.05 33.22 13.38
N ALA A 521 -8.16 31.89 13.44
CA ALA A 521 -9.06 31.12 12.57
C ALA A 521 -9.41 29.80 13.26
N ASN A 522 -10.55 29.82 13.95
CA ASN A 522 -11.33 28.65 14.31
C ASN A 522 -11.59 27.76 13.08
N ARG A 523 -11.34 26.46 13.21
CA ARG A 523 -12.08 25.41 12.50
C ARG A 523 -11.90 24.07 13.22
N GLY A 524 -12.88 23.74 14.04
CA GLY A 524 -13.34 22.36 14.23
C GLY A 524 -14.87 22.36 14.07
N PRO A 525 -15.55 21.22 14.01
CA PRO A 525 -15.07 19.88 13.66
C PRO A 525 -15.90 19.28 12.49
N ALA A 526 -15.33 18.37 11.70
CA ALA A 526 -16.09 17.62 10.71
C ALA A 526 -15.81 16.12 10.87
N LEU A 527 -16.75 15.47 11.54
CA LEU A 527 -17.00 14.04 11.42
C LEU A 527 -17.34 13.75 9.96
N ASP A 528 -16.50 13.00 9.26
CA ASP A 528 -16.85 12.44 7.97
C ASP A 528 -16.75 10.91 8.03
N LYS A 529 -17.92 10.29 8.13
CA LYS A 529 -18.14 8.86 7.96
C LYS A 529 -18.00 8.54 6.48
N LYS A 530 -16.87 7.97 6.07
CA LYS A 530 -16.78 7.25 4.80
C LYS A 530 -17.17 5.78 4.98
N ASN A 531 -18.49 5.55 4.87
CA ASN A 531 -19.03 4.33 4.30
C ASN A 531 -19.18 4.55 2.80
N ALA A 532 -18.52 3.75 1.95
CA ALA A 532 -19.11 3.24 0.71
C ALA A 532 -18.12 2.39 -0.10
N ALA A 533 -18.57 1.17 -0.38
CA ALA A 533 -18.35 0.43 -1.61
C ALA A 533 -16.96 -0.16 -1.88
N LYS A 534 -16.69 -1.27 -1.17
CA LYS A 534 -15.95 -2.42 -1.73
C LYS A 534 -16.70 -2.97 -2.95
N GLY A 535 -16.44 -2.39 -4.12
CA GLY A 535 -16.82 -2.94 -5.43
C GLY A 535 -15.88 -4.06 -5.85
N LYS A 536 -16.34 -5.29 -5.68
CA LYS A 536 -15.64 -6.54 -6.02
C LYS A 536 -15.48 -6.65 -7.55
N LYS A 537 -14.32 -6.27 -8.09
CA LYS A 537 -13.92 -6.60 -9.47
C LYS A 537 -13.60 -8.09 -9.56
N LYS A 538 -14.53 -8.87 -10.13
CA LYS A 538 -14.31 -10.22 -10.65
C LYS A 538 -15.19 -10.36 -11.89
N GLY A 539 -14.59 -10.41 -13.07
CA GLY A 539 -15.29 -10.50 -14.36
C GLY A 539 -14.33 -10.13 -15.48
N GLN A 540 -13.59 -11.13 -15.97
CA GLN A 540 -13.72 -11.60 -17.36
C GLN A 540 -13.39 -10.52 -18.40
N THR A 541 -12.12 -10.52 -18.81
CA THR A 541 -11.69 -10.06 -20.12
C THR A 541 -12.00 -11.17 -21.13
N ALA A 542 -13.06 -10.99 -21.92
CA ALA A 542 -13.29 -11.72 -23.16
C ALA A 542 -14.04 -10.80 -24.15
N SER A 543 -13.28 -10.30 -25.13
CA SER A 543 -13.62 -10.15 -26.55
C SER A 543 -15.09 -10.04 -26.99
N ALA A 544 -15.46 -8.90 -27.59
CA ALA A 544 -16.26 -8.75 -28.84
C ALA A 544 -16.57 -7.25 -29.01
N VAL A 545 -15.87 -6.48 -29.85
CA VAL A 545 -16.07 -6.27 -31.30
C VAL A 545 -17.53 -5.93 -31.67
N ALA A 546 -17.68 -4.67 -32.10
CA ALA A 546 -18.80 -3.97 -32.74
C ALA A 546 -19.22 -4.62 -34.09
N PRO A 547 -20.11 -4.08 -34.96
CA PRO A 547 -20.76 -2.76 -34.97
C PRO A 547 -22.24 -2.74 -35.45
N GLY A 548 -22.86 -1.56 -35.45
CA GLY A 548 -24.17 -1.36 -36.09
C GLY A 548 -24.54 0.12 -36.15
N ALA A 549 -24.18 0.77 -37.26
CA ALA A 549 -24.61 2.12 -37.62
C ALA A 549 -25.85 2.03 -38.52
N THR A 550 -26.86 2.88 -38.29
CA THR A 550 -27.72 3.49 -39.34
C THR A 550 -28.54 4.62 -38.70
N GLY A 551 -28.66 5.71 -39.46
CA GLY A 551 -29.00 7.06 -39.00
C GLY A 551 -30.50 7.43 -38.88
N PRO A 552 -30.78 8.72 -38.65
CA PRO A 552 -31.97 9.19 -37.93
C PRO A 552 -33.02 9.91 -38.80
N THR A 553 -34.24 9.98 -38.27
CA THR A 553 -35.34 10.92 -38.59
C THR A 553 -36.13 11.07 -37.27
N GLY A 554 -36.54 12.21 -36.71
CA GLY A 554 -36.71 13.56 -37.20
C GLY A 554 -38.15 13.99 -36.87
N THR A 555 -38.39 14.60 -35.69
CA THR A 555 -39.54 15.47 -35.28
C THR A 555 -39.48 15.70 -33.76
N GLN A 556 -38.97 16.86 -33.29
CA GLN A 556 -39.73 18.01 -32.79
C GLN A 556 -40.71 17.72 -31.62
N ALA A 557 -40.34 18.13 -30.40
CA ALA A 557 -41.07 19.14 -29.60
C ALA A 557 -40.73 19.04 -28.09
N GLU A 558 -39.91 19.99 -27.62
CA GLU A 558 -40.10 20.80 -26.39
C GLU A 558 -40.46 20.10 -25.06
N SER A 559 -39.49 20.02 -24.11
CA SER A 559 -39.65 20.39 -22.67
C SER A 559 -38.54 19.90 -21.71
N GLU A 560 -37.53 19.13 -22.13
CA GLU A 560 -36.66 18.42 -21.16
C GLU A 560 -35.27 19.04 -20.86
N THR A 561 -35.02 20.32 -21.16
CA THR A 561 -33.67 20.90 -20.95
C THR A 561 -33.24 21.08 -19.49
N SER A 562 -34.09 20.79 -18.48
CA SER A 562 -33.70 20.91 -17.07
C SER A 562 -33.00 19.68 -16.48
N ALA A 563 -33.00 18.52 -17.15
CA ALA A 563 -32.56 17.27 -16.53
C ALA A 563 -31.05 16.97 -16.63
N ASN A 564 -30.25 17.80 -17.32
CA ASN A 564 -28.85 17.47 -17.62
C ASN A 564 -27.81 18.43 -17.01
N MET A 565 -28.18 19.22 -15.99
CA MET A 565 -27.23 20.08 -15.28
C MET A 565 -26.30 19.24 -14.41
N GLY A 566 -24.99 19.42 -14.56
CA GLY A 566 -24.01 18.68 -13.75
C GLY A 566 -24.14 18.99 -12.25
N PRO A 567 -23.72 18.08 -11.34
CA PRO A 567 -23.78 18.34 -9.89
C PRO A 567 -23.11 19.65 -9.47
N VAL A 568 -22.01 20.00 -10.14
CA VAL A 568 -21.28 21.25 -9.92
C VAL A 568 -22.09 22.46 -10.40
N GLU A 569 -22.68 22.41 -11.60
CA GLU A 569 -23.56 23.48 -12.09
C GLU A 569 -24.78 23.69 -11.19
N MET A 570 -25.37 22.60 -10.68
CA MET A 570 -26.48 22.66 -9.74
C MET A 570 -26.05 23.30 -8.41
N LEU A 571 -24.88 22.93 -7.87
CA LEU A 571 -24.31 23.57 -6.69
C LEU A 571 -24.01 25.05 -6.94
N THR A 572 -23.45 25.42 -8.10
CA THR A 572 -23.19 26.82 -8.47
C THR A 572 -24.49 27.63 -8.58
N ILE A 573 -25.57 27.04 -9.11
CA ILE A 573 -26.89 27.69 -9.13
C ILE A 573 -27.45 27.86 -7.72
N ILE A 574 -27.32 26.84 -6.87
CA ILE A 574 -27.76 26.90 -5.47
C ILE A 574 -26.98 27.98 -4.73
N GLU A 575 -25.65 28.01 -4.88
CA GLU A 575 -24.77 28.98 -4.24
C GLU A 575 -25.10 30.42 -4.68
N ASN A 576 -25.28 30.64 -5.99
CA ASN A 576 -25.72 31.94 -6.52
C ASN A 576 -27.09 32.37 -5.99
N LYS A 577 -28.07 31.45 -5.90
CA LYS A 577 -29.39 31.76 -5.33
C LYS A 577 -29.33 32.04 -3.83
N VAL A 578 -28.50 31.31 -3.09
CA VAL A 578 -28.31 31.54 -1.65
C VAL A 578 -27.67 32.90 -1.42
N ASP A 579 -26.69 33.28 -2.23
CA ASP A 579 -26.07 34.61 -2.20
C ASP A 579 -27.06 35.72 -2.59
N GLU A 580 -27.92 35.49 -3.59
CA GLU A 580 -29.00 36.41 -3.96
C GLU A 580 -29.95 36.65 -2.78
N TYR A 581 -30.42 35.59 -2.11
CA TYR A 581 -31.29 35.73 -0.95
C TYR A 581 -30.57 36.31 0.27
N HIS A 582 -29.30 35.98 0.49
CA HIS A 582 -28.52 36.58 1.55
C HIS A 582 -28.37 38.09 1.32
N ARG A 583 -28.07 38.52 0.09
CA ARG A 583 -28.07 39.95 -0.28
C ARG A 583 -29.45 40.56 -0.08
N TYR A 584 -30.51 39.88 -0.50
CA TYR A 584 -31.88 40.38 -0.35
C TYR A 584 -32.30 40.58 1.12
N ILE A 585 -31.85 39.70 2.02
CA ILE A 585 -32.15 39.76 3.46
C ILE A 585 -31.25 40.78 4.17
N THR A 586 -30.01 40.94 3.72
CA THR A 586 -29.03 41.83 4.36
C THR A 586 -29.14 43.27 3.87
N ASP A 587 -29.66 43.50 2.66
CA ASP A 587 -29.83 44.84 2.10
C ASP A 587 -30.81 45.67 2.93
N PRO A 588 -30.36 46.78 3.56
CA PRO A 588 -31.23 47.61 4.41
C PRO A 588 -32.37 48.27 3.62
N LYS A 589 -32.29 48.30 2.29
CA LYS A 589 -33.32 48.83 1.40
C LYS A 589 -34.54 47.90 1.25
N ASN A 590 -34.39 46.60 1.52
CA ASN A 590 -35.49 45.65 1.33
C ASN A 590 -36.45 45.60 2.53
N GLY A 591 -36.17 46.36 3.59
CA GLY A 591 -37.09 46.57 4.70
C GLY A 591 -37.38 45.34 5.56
N VAL A 592 -36.57 44.28 5.45
CA VAL A 592 -36.71 43.11 6.32
C VAL A 592 -36.20 43.47 7.71
N GLU A 593 -37.12 43.60 8.65
CA GLU A 593 -36.81 43.96 10.03
C GLU A 593 -35.86 42.92 10.67
N GLN A 594 -34.75 43.35 11.26
CA GLN A 594 -33.77 42.43 11.88
C GLN A 594 -34.39 41.60 13.02
N SER A 595 -35.42 42.12 13.69
CA SER A 595 -36.20 41.40 14.70
C SER A 595 -36.89 40.17 14.09
N LEU A 596 -37.48 40.32 12.90
CA LEU A 596 -38.16 39.24 12.18
C LEU A 596 -37.16 38.16 11.77
N ILE A 597 -35.99 38.55 11.24
CA ILE A 597 -34.91 37.62 10.86
C ILE A 597 -34.49 36.78 12.08
N MET A 598 -34.24 37.43 13.21
CA MET A 598 -33.84 36.73 14.45
C MET A 598 -34.95 35.83 14.99
N SER A 599 -36.22 36.24 14.90
CA SER A 599 -37.35 35.42 15.33
C SER A 599 -37.53 34.17 14.47
N VAL A 600 -37.35 34.30 13.15
CA VAL A 600 -37.43 33.18 12.19
C VAL A 600 -36.26 32.23 12.42
N LEU A 601 -35.05 32.74 12.66
CA LEU A 601 -33.88 31.91 13.00
C LEU A 601 -34.09 31.14 14.31
N LYS A 602 -34.61 31.79 15.36
CA LYS A 602 -34.96 31.12 16.64
C LYS A 602 -36.02 30.04 16.44
N THR A 603 -37.04 30.28 15.62
CA THR A 603 -38.10 29.30 15.32
C THR A 603 -37.55 28.10 14.54
N ARG A 604 -36.74 28.33 13.51
CA ARG A 604 -36.07 27.27 12.74
C ARG A 604 -35.10 26.46 13.59
N ASP A 605 -34.42 27.08 14.54
CA ASP A 605 -33.52 26.38 15.46
C ASP A 605 -34.30 25.52 16.48
N LYS A 606 -35.44 26.03 17.00
CA LYS A 606 -36.37 25.22 17.80
C LYS A 606 -36.90 24.01 17.02
N GLU A 607 -37.26 24.19 15.75
CA GLU A 607 -37.70 23.10 14.87
C GLU A 607 -36.60 22.06 14.62
N ARG A 608 -35.34 22.47 14.36
CA ARG A 608 -34.21 21.53 14.22
C ARG A 608 -34.00 20.71 15.48
N ARG A 609 -34.03 21.36 16.66
CA ARG A 609 -33.94 20.66 17.96
C ARG A 609 -35.12 19.73 18.19
N HIS A 610 -36.33 20.13 17.80
CA HIS A 610 -37.51 19.25 17.84
C HIS A 610 -37.37 18.04 16.91
N ALA A 611 -36.96 18.23 15.66
CA ALA A 611 -36.73 17.15 14.70
C ALA A 611 -35.62 16.19 15.16
N ALA A 612 -34.52 16.71 15.73
CA ALA A 612 -33.46 15.88 16.31
C ALA A 612 -33.96 15.04 17.50
N ARG A 613 -34.80 15.61 18.38
CA ARG A 613 -35.46 14.87 19.48
C ARG A 613 -36.42 13.80 18.96
N VAL A 614 -37.21 14.11 17.93
CA VAL A 614 -38.13 13.14 17.30
C VAL A 614 -37.35 11.98 16.66
N LEU A 615 -36.25 12.26 15.94
CA LEU A 615 -35.38 11.22 15.39
C LEU A 615 -34.72 10.37 16.48
N HIS A 616 -34.27 10.99 17.58
CA HIS A 616 -33.69 10.26 18.70
C HIS A 616 -34.71 9.36 19.40
N LEU A 617 -35.92 9.86 19.66
CA LEU A 617 -37.04 9.08 20.20
C LEU A 617 -37.45 7.94 19.26
N ALA A 618 -37.50 8.20 17.95
CA ALA A 618 -37.78 7.17 16.94
C ALA A 618 -36.69 6.09 16.91
N LYS A 619 -35.41 6.47 17.04
CA LYS A 619 -34.29 5.51 17.16
C LYS A 619 -34.42 4.65 18.42
N GLN A 620 -34.72 5.26 19.58
CA GLN A 620 -34.93 4.51 20.83
C GLN A 620 -36.14 3.58 20.75
N LEU A 621 -37.25 4.02 20.12
CA LEU A 621 -38.43 3.18 19.91
C LEU A 621 -38.11 2.00 18.98
N ALA A 622 -37.41 2.24 17.86
CA ALA A 622 -36.98 1.18 16.96
C ALA A 622 -36.05 0.17 17.65
N GLU A 623 -35.11 0.65 18.48
CA GLU A 623 -34.20 -0.22 19.24
C GLU A 623 -34.95 -1.02 20.32
N ARG A 624 -35.96 -0.42 20.97
CA ARG A 624 -36.83 -1.11 21.92
C ARG A 624 -37.74 -2.12 21.23
N GLU A 625 -38.29 -1.77 20.08
CA GLU A 625 -39.13 -2.64 19.25
C GLU A 625 -38.31 -3.82 18.71
N GLU A 626 -37.08 -3.59 18.26
CA GLU A 626 -36.17 -4.65 17.82
C GLU A 626 -35.79 -5.58 18.98
N ARG A 627 -35.51 -5.04 20.18
CA ARG A 627 -35.32 -5.87 21.39
C ARG A 627 -36.56 -6.70 21.69
N ASN A 628 -37.75 -6.11 21.56
CA ASN A 628 -39.02 -6.80 21.80
C ASN A 628 -39.29 -7.88 20.73
N GLN A 629 -39.00 -7.60 19.46
CA GLN A 629 -39.08 -8.57 18.36
C GLN A 629 -38.11 -9.73 18.54
N ARG A 630 -36.83 -9.46 18.87
CA ARG A 630 -35.83 -10.50 19.16
C ARG A 630 -36.25 -11.35 20.37
N ALA A 631 -36.87 -10.76 21.39
CA ALA A 631 -37.39 -11.51 22.54
C ALA A 631 -38.61 -12.37 22.17
N LEU A 632 -39.53 -11.84 21.36
CA LEU A 632 -40.70 -12.56 20.86
C LEU A 632 -40.27 -13.74 19.97
N GLU A 633 -39.33 -13.52 19.04
CA GLU A 633 -38.78 -14.54 18.15
C GLU A 633 -38.06 -15.63 18.93
N ARG A 634 -37.27 -15.28 19.96
CA ARG A 634 -36.68 -16.25 20.90
C ARG A 634 -37.73 -17.06 21.67
N SER A 635 -38.87 -16.46 22.00
CA SER A 635 -39.96 -17.15 22.70
C SER A 635 -40.78 -18.07 21.78
N GLN A 636 -40.90 -17.71 20.50
CA GLN A 636 -41.61 -18.50 19.48
C GLN A 636 -40.75 -19.61 18.88
N ALA A 637 -39.42 -19.46 18.89
CA ALA A 637 -38.51 -20.47 18.42
C ALA A 637 -38.70 -21.77 19.22
N THR A 638 -38.94 -22.87 18.50
CA THR A 638 -39.14 -24.18 19.12
C THR A 638 -37.92 -24.57 19.95
N VAL A 639 -38.14 -24.99 21.20
CA VAL A 639 -37.07 -25.45 22.10
C VAL A 639 -36.37 -26.66 21.49
N VAL A 640 -35.16 -26.46 20.95
CA VAL A 640 -34.30 -27.55 20.46
C VAL A 640 -33.81 -28.36 21.65
N LYS A 641 -34.47 -29.48 21.93
CA LYS A 641 -34.04 -30.43 22.96
C LYS A 641 -32.85 -31.24 22.43
N TYR A 642 -31.63 -30.85 22.76
CA TYR A 642 -30.46 -31.71 22.54
C TYR A 642 -30.56 -32.93 23.47
N ARG A 643 -30.79 -34.12 22.89
CA ARG A 643 -30.67 -35.39 23.63
C ARG A 643 -29.21 -35.79 23.71
N GLY A 644 -28.64 -35.67 24.90
CA GLY A 644 -27.26 -36.06 25.21
C GLY A 644 -26.58 -35.02 26.08
N LYS A 645 -25.76 -35.46 27.02
CA LYS A 645 -24.86 -34.53 27.73
C LYS A 645 -23.88 -33.98 26.69
N PRO A 646 -23.74 -32.66 26.52
CA PRO A 646 -22.73 -32.11 25.64
C PRO A 646 -21.34 -32.59 26.11
N ILE A 647 -20.54 -33.09 25.18
CA ILE A 647 -19.14 -33.46 25.44
C ILE A 647 -18.41 -32.18 25.85
N MET A 648 -18.04 -32.10 27.13
CA MET A 648 -17.28 -30.99 27.68
C MET A 648 -15.80 -31.22 27.34
N TRP A 649 -15.24 -30.41 26.45
CA TRP A 649 -13.81 -30.45 26.15
C TRP A 649 -13.04 -29.95 27.37
N ARG A 650 -12.20 -30.82 27.96
CA ARG A 650 -11.42 -30.51 29.18
C ARG A 650 -10.14 -29.72 28.91
N SER A 651 -9.94 -29.25 27.68
CA SER A 651 -8.93 -28.27 27.26
C SER A 651 -9.31 -27.70 25.90
N ARG A 652 -8.93 -26.45 25.61
CA ARG A 652 -9.17 -25.81 24.30
C ARG A 652 -8.18 -26.41 23.28
N PRO A 653 -8.63 -27.17 22.25
CA PRO A 653 -7.75 -27.47 21.11
C PRO A 653 -7.47 -26.15 20.38
N PRO A 654 -6.23 -25.93 19.87
CA PRO A 654 -5.93 -24.75 19.08
C PRO A 654 -6.85 -24.73 17.85
N ALA A 655 -7.50 -23.58 17.62
CA ALA A 655 -8.49 -23.42 16.56
C ALA A 655 -7.84 -23.55 15.18
N ASN A 656 -7.87 -24.74 14.58
CA ASN A 656 -7.80 -24.86 13.13
C ASN A 656 -9.11 -24.34 12.57
N ALA A 657 -9.11 -23.07 12.16
CA ALA A 657 -10.21 -22.43 11.47
C ALA A 657 -10.40 -23.04 10.06
N LEU A 658 -10.96 -24.24 10.01
CA LEU A 658 -11.66 -24.78 8.85
C LEU A 658 -13.14 -24.66 9.14
N ARG A 659 -13.69 -23.45 8.94
CA ARG A 659 -15.15 -23.29 8.81
C ARG A 659 -15.58 -24.05 7.56
N ARG A 660 -16.06 -25.27 7.74
CA ARG A 660 -17.01 -25.89 6.82
C ARG A 660 -18.31 -25.12 6.97
N THR A 661 -18.55 -24.17 6.08
CA THR A 661 -19.89 -23.68 5.79
C THR A 661 -20.63 -24.78 5.03
N GLU A 662 -21.36 -25.62 5.74
CA GLU A 662 -22.51 -26.30 5.16
C GLU A 662 -23.58 -25.22 4.95
N VAL A 663 -23.61 -24.69 3.74
CA VAL A 663 -24.64 -23.77 3.26
C VAL A 663 -25.83 -24.65 2.89
N ASP A 664 -26.91 -24.51 3.66
CA ASP A 664 -28.25 -24.94 3.27
C ASP A 664 -28.60 -24.24 1.95
N PRO A 665 -28.87 -24.97 0.84
CA PRO A 665 -28.95 -24.43 -0.51
C PRO A 665 -30.14 -23.50 -0.80
N ASN A 666 -30.92 -23.07 0.19
CA ASN A 666 -32.14 -22.29 -0.03
C ASN A 666 -32.11 -20.82 0.44
N ASN A 667 -30.99 -20.26 0.89
CA ASN A 667 -30.95 -18.83 1.26
C ASN A 667 -29.55 -18.18 1.14
N PRO A 668 -29.25 -17.41 0.06
CA PRO A 668 -27.97 -16.74 -0.11
C PRO A 668 -28.08 -15.25 0.25
N ALA A 669 -27.96 -14.90 1.53
CA ALA A 669 -27.65 -13.53 1.94
C ALA A 669 -26.58 -13.57 3.05
N PRO A 670 -25.35 -13.08 2.79
CA PRO A 670 -24.28 -13.06 3.78
C PRO A 670 -24.57 -11.97 4.82
N ARG A 671 -24.65 -12.34 6.10
CA ARG A 671 -24.63 -11.38 7.22
C ARG A 671 -23.22 -10.82 7.34
N ASP A 672 -23.12 -9.49 7.29
CA ASP A 672 -21.87 -8.73 7.42
C ASP A 672 -21.36 -8.79 8.87
N PRO A 673 -20.12 -9.25 9.13
CA PRO A 673 -19.57 -9.37 10.49
C PRO A 673 -19.08 -8.03 11.10
N GLU A 674 -19.40 -6.88 10.51
CA GLU A 674 -18.95 -5.56 11.02
C GLU A 674 -19.87 -4.92 12.08
N GLN A 675 -20.97 -5.57 12.49
CA GLN A 675 -21.90 -5.00 13.49
C GLN A 675 -21.67 -5.47 14.93
N ASP A 676 -20.81 -6.46 15.19
CA ASP A 676 -20.67 -7.05 16.52
C ASP A 676 -19.66 -6.31 17.44
N ASP A 677 -18.85 -5.39 16.92
CA ASP A 677 -17.82 -4.69 17.71
C ASP A 677 -18.27 -3.31 18.26
N GLU A 678 -19.43 -2.79 17.85
CA GLU A 678 -19.97 -1.52 18.38
C GLU A 678 -20.81 -1.69 19.67
N PHE A 679 -21.02 -2.92 20.15
CA PHE A 679 -21.91 -3.19 21.30
C PHE A 679 -21.22 -3.11 22.68
N PHE A 680 -19.89 -2.94 22.76
CA PHE A 680 -19.14 -2.96 24.02
C PHE A 680 -18.41 -1.65 24.38
N ARG A 681 -18.83 -0.50 23.81
CA ARG A 681 -18.35 0.81 24.26
C ARG A 681 -19.52 1.74 24.60
N ALA A 682 -19.92 1.70 25.87
CA ALA A 682 -20.63 2.74 26.59
C ALA A 682 -20.08 2.79 28.01
#